data_AF-A0A7Y5SIQ3-F1
#
_entry.id   AF-A0A7Y5SIQ3-F1
#
_cell.length_a   1.000
_cell.length_b   1.000
_cell.length_c   1.000
_cell.angle_alpha   90.00
_cell.angle_beta   90.00
_cell.angle_gamma   90.00
#
_symmetry.space_group_name_H-M   'P 1'
#
loop_
_entity.id
_entity.type
_entity.pdbx_description
1 polymer ?
#
loop_
_entity_poly.entity_id
_entity_poly.type
_entity_poly.pdbx_seq_one_letter_code
_entity_poly.pdbx_strand_id
1 'polypeptide(L)'
;MPPRNRWLVAVAAGGALALLLGIWVIVRDKDGNEVGRMRVPEGGKVEVGAKVTSAESSALSTEVARSDRVAAEKALSLGGAVAVNGKIASYIRTPEQLPNEPFRLSAIEITRTITDADCATFEPCTGLSILGLHNTKVGDAGVYHFRNNKDLTRLILAGTKISDTWLAHFRDCARSLVTLRVQGTDVTEAGLASFKDATKLMELGLGGSKLSDRSLAHFRQCSRLQNLELYRMELTDRGLESIQQYKNFSSLSLDGTPINGAAIERLSRITSLRSLKLANITGLTAASLEPLAKALPRCRITLDGRAIESPAENPPVSPIASAAPAIAVAPFDAAQAKKHQEAWAKHLATTVETTNSVGAKMILIPPGEFLMGSSDEQVAAVVERAEPNGNVDPRPKQRIPMSELPQHRMVVSAPLRMAATEVTIAQFRKFADATGYVTEAEQHVADVTAGRPVPKEHETPFAKTWRKPRYAYTDESPVAAIGFRDAMAYCQWLSEQEKAVYRLPSEAEWEFACRAGATSQYFFGDDDSQLKNYGWYSDNEGIQPHPVAQLAPNPFGLYDMPGNVYELCRDYYETQWYRRSTPDMLTGPAEGAIHSIRGGSYFQKDFHCRSAHRWAAFVAPHLINDIGFRVVCEVAASATQHTPSAPSPPGAVSGPPRAIAPFDAAQATKHQEAWAKHLGPTVETTDSLGMKLVLIPPGDFLMGSTDEQVAQASKLAEQNDDHFTQRRIELTERPQHRVTLARAFRLGAMEVTLGQFKQFTAAAGYRTEAEVLKATPVGERPQPQSSSVYRTPSGEIPTWLDPGYAVSVDSPAAAISWNDAIAFCQWLSERERATYRLPTEAEWEYACRGGTAGPWSFGDRSEELGKCCWYKANSGKTTHPVGRKLPNPWGLYDMHGNVAEWCNDFYRESYQSDAARDPRGPTAGTERVLRGGSWNSGEESCRSSARSSESPGFADVCFGYEAYGFRCVRQAEDRPK
;
A
#
# COMPACT_ATOMS: atom_id res chain seq x y z
N MET A 1 -57.76 -27.24 -0.36
CA MET A 1 -58.07 -27.06 -1.79
C MET A 1 -56.99 -26.18 -2.41
N PRO A 2 -56.26 -26.60 -3.45
CA PRO A 2 -55.26 -25.76 -4.12
C PRO A 2 -55.87 -25.02 -5.32
N PRO A 3 -55.41 -23.79 -5.67
CA PRO A 3 -55.61 -23.25 -7.00
C PRO A 3 -54.51 -23.75 -7.95
N ARG A 4 -54.96 -24.09 -9.15
CA ARG A 4 -54.21 -24.64 -10.30
C ARG A 4 -53.54 -23.52 -11.10
N ASN A 5 -52.28 -23.69 -11.51
CA ASN A 5 -51.70 -22.96 -12.64
C ASN A 5 -51.50 -23.92 -13.83
N ARG A 6 -52.12 -23.61 -14.97
CA ARG A 6 -51.99 -24.30 -16.27
C ARG A 6 -51.25 -23.38 -17.25
N TRP A 7 -50.29 -23.94 -17.98
CA TRP A 7 -49.61 -23.29 -19.11
C TRP A 7 -50.34 -23.64 -20.42
N LEU A 8 -50.36 -22.73 -21.39
CA LEU A 8 -50.90 -22.92 -22.73
C LEU A 8 -49.73 -23.06 -23.71
N VAL A 9 -49.65 -24.17 -24.44
CA VAL A 9 -48.70 -24.38 -25.54
C VAL A 9 -49.51 -24.46 -26.82
N ALA A 10 -49.25 -23.54 -27.76
CA ALA A 10 -49.80 -23.60 -29.10
C ALA A 10 -48.88 -24.45 -29.99
N VAL A 11 -49.44 -25.51 -30.59
CA VAL A 11 -48.79 -26.29 -31.65
C VAL A 11 -49.39 -25.82 -32.97
N ALA A 12 -48.58 -25.28 -33.87
CA ALA A 12 -48.93 -25.17 -35.27
C ALA A 12 -48.39 -26.42 -35.98
N ALA A 13 -49.29 -27.29 -36.45
CA ALA A 13 -48.98 -28.40 -37.32
C ALA A 13 -49.62 -28.18 -38.70
N GLY A 14 -48.84 -28.43 -39.73
CA GLY A 14 -49.21 -28.37 -41.15
C GLY A 14 -48.00 -27.85 -41.91
N GLY A 15 -47.42 -28.50 -42.90
CA GLY A 15 -47.63 -29.75 -43.61
C GLY A 15 -46.46 -29.82 -44.60
N ALA A 16 -46.06 -31.02 -45.00
CA ALA A 16 -44.82 -31.31 -45.74
C ALA A 16 -44.44 -30.30 -46.84
N LEU A 17 -43.29 -29.62 -46.68
CA LEU A 17 -42.23 -29.42 -47.69
C LEU A 17 -41.13 -28.50 -47.13
N ALA A 18 -39.88 -28.97 -47.11
CA ALA A 18 -38.66 -28.25 -47.48
C ALA A 18 -37.44 -28.81 -46.75
N LEU A 19 -36.58 -29.48 -47.51
CA LEU A 19 -35.17 -29.66 -47.21
C LEU A 19 -34.48 -28.30 -46.95
N LEU A 20 -33.45 -28.32 -46.10
CA LEU A 20 -32.34 -27.34 -45.95
C LEU A 20 -32.38 -26.19 -44.93
N LEU A 21 -33.29 -26.09 -43.96
CA LEU A 21 -33.13 -25.07 -42.90
C LEU A 21 -33.34 -25.65 -41.49
N GLY A 22 -32.28 -25.54 -40.67
CA GLY A 22 -32.24 -26.06 -39.30
C GLY A 22 -33.36 -25.51 -38.43
N ILE A 23 -34.17 -26.42 -37.89
CA ILE A 23 -35.33 -26.10 -37.06
C ILE A 23 -34.85 -25.67 -35.66
N TRP A 24 -35.39 -24.56 -35.17
CA TRP A 24 -35.16 -24.04 -33.83
C TRP A 24 -36.45 -24.14 -33.00
N VAL A 25 -36.33 -24.56 -31.75
CA VAL A 25 -37.37 -24.45 -30.72
C VAL A 25 -37.15 -23.14 -29.99
N ILE A 26 -38.16 -22.27 -29.98
CA ILE A 26 -38.13 -20.98 -29.29
C ILE A 26 -39.06 -21.05 -28.08
N VAL A 27 -38.51 -20.78 -26.89
CA VAL A 27 -39.25 -20.75 -25.63
C VAL A 27 -39.56 -19.30 -25.30
N ARG A 28 -40.85 -19.01 -25.09
CA ARG A 28 -41.33 -17.67 -24.73
C ARG A 28 -41.95 -17.68 -23.34
N ASP A 29 -41.82 -16.57 -22.62
CA ASP A 29 -42.52 -16.36 -21.36
C ASP A 29 -44.00 -15.98 -21.58
N LYS A 30 -44.73 -15.80 -20.48
CA LYS A 30 -46.16 -15.45 -20.48
C LYS A 30 -46.46 -14.09 -21.13
N ASP A 31 -45.46 -13.22 -21.22
CA ASP A 31 -45.55 -11.87 -21.76
C ASP A 31 -45.10 -11.86 -23.24
N GLY A 32 -44.79 -13.03 -23.81
CA GLY A 32 -44.45 -13.24 -25.22
C GLY A 32 -42.98 -13.04 -25.55
N ASN A 33 -42.14 -12.76 -24.56
CA ASN A 33 -40.71 -12.51 -24.75
C ASN A 33 -39.95 -13.82 -24.91
N GLU A 34 -39.00 -13.85 -25.85
CA GLU A 34 -38.13 -15.01 -26.05
C GLU A 34 -37.15 -15.14 -24.89
N VAL A 35 -37.26 -16.24 -24.16
CA VAL A 35 -36.41 -16.55 -23.00
C VAL A 35 -35.42 -17.68 -23.27
N GLY A 36 -35.50 -18.31 -24.44
CA GLY A 36 -34.48 -19.26 -24.89
C GLY A 36 -34.74 -19.79 -26.29
N ARG A 37 -33.68 -20.23 -26.97
CA ARG A 37 -33.78 -20.91 -28.27
C ARG A 37 -32.80 -22.08 -28.36
N MET A 38 -33.24 -23.18 -28.96
CA MET A 38 -32.43 -24.39 -29.12
C MET A 38 -32.54 -24.94 -30.54
N ARG A 39 -31.41 -25.32 -31.13
CA ARG A 39 -31.37 -25.92 -32.47
C ARG A 39 -31.54 -27.43 -32.35
N VAL A 40 -32.47 -28.02 -33.11
CA VAL A 40 -32.68 -29.47 -33.10
C VAL A 40 -31.68 -30.12 -34.08
N PRO A 41 -30.83 -31.06 -33.64
CA PRO A 41 -29.90 -31.77 -34.51
C PRO A 41 -30.64 -32.68 -35.52
N GLU A 42 -29.99 -32.97 -36.65
CA GLU A 42 -30.53 -33.90 -37.66
C GLU A 42 -30.81 -35.28 -37.06
N GLY A 43 -32.06 -35.74 -37.16
CA GLY A 43 -32.52 -37.02 -36.60
C GLY A 43 -32.96 -36.97 -35.12
N GLY A 44 -32.86 -35.83 -34.44
CA GLY A 44 -33.29 -35.67 -33.05
C GLY A 44 -34.82 -35.58 -32.87
N LYS A 45 -35.34 -36.15 -31.78
CA LYS A 45 -36.73 -35.95 -31.30
C LYS A 45 -36.74 -34.98 -30.11
N VAL A 46 -37.78 -34.16 -30.01
CA VAL A 46 -38.04 -33.27 -28.86
C VAL A 46 -39.33 -33.71 -28.18
N GLU A 47 -39.25 -34.07 -26.90
CA GLU A 47 -40.40 -34.38 -26.06
C GLU A 47 -40.57 -33.30 -24.98
N VAL A 48 -41.79 -32.78 -24.80
CA VAL A 48 -42.09 -31.78 -23.78
C VAL A 48 -42.54 -32.50 -22.51
N GLY A 49 -41.61 -32.72 -21.58
CA GLY A 49 -41.90 -33.23 -20.25
C GLY A 49 -42.49 -32.14 -19.34
N ALA A 50 -43.64 -32.40 -18.73
CA ALA A 50 -44.20 -31.50 -17.72
C ALA A 50 -43.39 -31.60 -16.42
N LYS A 51 -42.90 -30.45 -15.93
CA LYS A 51 -42.08 -30.21 -14.72
C LYS A 51 -40.65 -30.72 -14.78
N VAL A 52 -39.70 -29.78 -14.85
CA VAL A 52 -38.46 -29.92 -14.08
C VAL A 52 -38.85 -29.83 -12.62
N THR A 53 -38.63 -30.90 -11.86
CA THR A 53 -38.93 -30.93 -10.44
C THR A 53 -37.91 -30.08 -9.67
N SER A 54 -38.28 -29.54 -8.50
CA SER A 54 -37.34 -28.82 -7.62
C SER A 54 -36.13 -29.68 -7.22
N ALA A 55 -36.27 -31.00 -7.29
CA ALA A 55 -35.19 -31.96 -7.07
C ALA A 55 -34.14 -31.98 -8.19
N GLU A 56 -34.54 -31.83 -9.46
CA GLU A 56 -33.61 -31.82 -10.61
C GLU A 56 -32.89 -30.47 -10.75
N SER A 57 -33.56 -29.35 -10.44
CA SER A 57 -32.92 -28.02 -10.32
C SER A 57 -31.97 -27.96 -9.12
N SER A 58 -32.35 -28.56 -7.99
CA SER A 58 -31.48 -28.74 -6.82
C SER A 58 -30.26 -29.59 -7.18
N ALA A 59 -30.45 -30.71 -7.87
CA ALA A 59 -29.35 -31.62 -8.28
C ALA A 59 -28.35 -30.92 -9.22
N LEU A 60 -28.81 -30.19 -10.25
CA LEU A 60 -27.94 -29.39 -11.12
C LEU A 60 -27.18 -28.30 -10.34
N SER A 61 -27.83 -27.64 -9.37
CA SER A 61 -27.16 -26.63 -8.53
C SER A 61 -26.10 -27.24 -7.61
N THR A 62 -26.34 -28.47 -7.13
CA THR A 62 -25.44 -29.21 -6.23
C THR A 62 -24.22 -29.72 -7.00
N GLU A 63 -24.40 -30.15 -8.26
CA GLU A 63 -23.33 -30.65 -9.11
C GLU A 63 -22.38 -29.54 -9.58
N VAL A 64 -22.91 -28.37 -9.97
CA VAL A 64 -22.05 -27.22 -10.35
C VAL A 64 -21.33 -26.62 -9.13
N ALA A 65 -21.96 -26.60 -7.95
CA ALA A 65 -21.27 -26.20 -6.71
C ALA A 65 -20.16 -27.18 -6.29
N ARG A 66 -20.33 -28.47 -6.63
CA ARG A 66 -19.31 -29.50 -6.42
C ARG A 66 -18.12 -29.30 -7.37
N SER A 67 -18.35 -28.95 -8.62
CA SER A 67 -17.26 -28.70 -9.58
C SER A 67 -16.49 -27.41 -9.29
N ASP A 68 -17.16 -26.34 -8.87
CA ASP A 68 -16.50 -25.08 -8.48
C ASP A 68 -15.60 -25.25 -7.26
N ARG A 69 -15.99 -26.11 -6.30
CA ARG A 69 -15.14 -26.47 -5.18
C ARG A 69 -13.88 -27.23 -5.61
N VAL A 70 -14.03 -28.25 -6.45
CA VAL A 70 -12.89 -29.04 -6.96
C VAL A 70 -11.90 -28.15 -7.70
N ALA A 71 -12.39 -27.23 -8.54
CA ALA A 71 -11.55 -26.28 -9.25
C ALA A 71 -10.87 -25.28 -8.30
N ALA A 72 -11.60 -24.79 -7.28
CA ALA A 72 -11.02 -23.91 -6.28
C ALA A 72 -9.89 -24.59 -5.51
N GLU A 73 -10.13 -25.80 -4.99
CA GLU A 73 -9.12 -26.62 -4.30
C GLU A 73 -7.93 -26.93 -5.20
N LYS A 74 -8.17 -27.24 -6.49
CA LYS A 74 -7.08 -27.46 -7.46
C LYS A 74 -6.25 -26.20 -7.67
N ALA A 75 -6.85 -25.04 -7.89
CA ALA A 75 -6.12 -23.78 -8.02
C ALA A 75 -5.28 -23.47 -6.77
N LEU A 76 -5.84 -23.69 -5.58
CA LEU A 76 -5.16 -23.49 -4.30
C LEU A 76 -4.01 -24.48 -4.09
N SER A 77 -4.19 -25.75 -4.47
CA SER A 77 -3.12 -26.76 -4.42
C SER A 77 -1.93 -26.43 -5.33
N LEU A 78 -2.18 -25.64 -6.38
CA LEU A 78 -1.14 -25.12 -7.27
C LEU A 78 -0.52 -23.83 -6.72
N GLY A 79 -0.82 -23.40 -5.49
CA GLY A 79 -0.34 -22.13 -4.93
C GLY A 79 -0.97 -20.90 -5.60
N GLY A 80 -2.13 -21.09 -6.24
CA GLY A 80 -2.95 -20.03 -6.78
C GLY A 80 -3.83 -19.36 -5.73
N ALA A 81 -4.51 -18.32 -6.17
CA ALA A 81 -5.51 -17.60 -5.40
C ALA A 81 -6.86 -17.66 -6.12
N VAL A 82 -7.94 -17.77 -5.35
CA VAL A 82 -9.30 -17.86 -5.90
C VAL A 82 -10.24 -16.87 -5.23
N ALA A 83 -11.30 -16.46 -5.93
CA ALA A 83 -12.40 -15.73 -5.31
C ALA A 83 -13.73 -16.42 -5.63
N VAL A 84 -14.67 -16.35 -4.70
CA VAL A 84 -15.96 -17.04 -4.78
C VAL A 84 -17.11 -16.05 -4.62
N ASN A 85 -18.28 -16.37 -5.18
CA ASN A 85 -19.52 -15.61 -5.05
C ASN A 85 -19.38 -14.11 -5.41
N GLY A 86 -18.53 -13.78 -6.39
CA GLY A 86 -18.29 -12.41 -6.84
C GLY A 86 -17.42 -11.56 -5.90
N LYS A 87 -16.92 -12.10 -4.78
CA LYS A 87 -16.09 -11.38 -3.79
C LYS A 87 -14.62 -11.24 -4.23
N ILE A 88 -14.40 -10.52 -5.33
CA ILE A 88 -13.08 -10.35 -5.96
C ILE A 88 -12.09 -9.47 -5.17
N ALA A 89 -12.51 -8.86 -4.05
CA ALA A 89 -11.67 -8.07 -3.15
C ALA A 89 -10.96 -8.92 -2.06
N SER A 90 -11.36 -10.18 -1.89
CA SER A 90 -10.88 -11.07 -0.84
C SER A 90 -10.51 -12.43 -1.45
N TYR A 91 -9.26 -12.54 -1.92
CA TYR A 91 -8.77 -13.79 -2.48
C TYR A 91 -8.52 -14.82 -1.37
N ILE A 92 -9.09 -16.00 -1.57
CA ILE A 92 -8.83 -17.21 -0.80
C ILE A 92 -7.52 -17.81 -1.33
N ARG A 93 -6.61 -18.17 -0.42
CA ARG A 93 -5.28 -18.72 -0.75
C ARG A 93 -5.00 -20.09 -0.13
N THR A 94 -5.94 -20.59 0.66
CA THR A 94 -5.84 -21.91 1.30
C THR A 94 -7.20 -22.63 1.24
N PRO A 95 -7.24 -23.95 1.03
CA PRO A 95 -8.51 -24.70 0.91
C PRO A 95 -9.45 -24.52 2.11
N GLU A 96 -8.89 -24.31 3.30
CA GLU A 96 -9.62 -24.16 4.57
C GLU A 96 -10.46 -22.87 4.63
N GLN A 97 -10.11 -21.87 3.81
CA GLN A 97 -10.84 -20.61 3.68
C GLN A 97 -12.02 -20.71 2.71
N LEU A 98 -12.20 -21.83 1.99
CA LEU A 98 -13.34 -22.02 1.11
C LEU A 98 -14.63 -22.12 1.95
N PRO A 99 -15.73 -21.43 1.57
CA PRO A 99 -16.99 -21.54 2.29
C PRO A 99 -17.40 -23.00 2.42
N ASN A 100 -17.95 -23.41 3.56
CA ASN A 100 -18.47 -24.77 3.73
C ASN A 100 -19.77 -24.99 2.92
N GLU A 101 -20.51 -23.92 2.67
CA GLU A 101 -21.71 -23.91 1.84
C GLU A 101 -21.37 -23.95 0.33
N PRO A 102 -22.31 -24.41 -0.53
CA PRO A 102 -22.18 -24.31 -1.99
C PRO A 102 -21.82 -22.88 -2.44
N PHE A 103 -20.82 -22.75 -3.30
CA PHE A 103 -20.40 -21.46 -3.85
C PHE A 103 -20.16 -21.53 -5.36
N ARG A 104 -20.09 -20.35 -5.99
CA ARG A 104 -19.64 -20.19 -7.38
C ARG A 104 -18.22 -19.67 -7.40
N LEU A 105 -17.36 -20.30 -8.21
CA LEU A 105 -16.01 -19.80 -8.43
C LEU A 105 -16.06 -18.59 -9.37
N SER A 106 -15.43 -17.49 -8.98
CA SER A 106 -15.53 -16.17 -9.64
C SER A 106 -14.20 -15.61 -10.11
N ALA A 107 -13.08 -16.04 -9.53
CA ALA A 107 -11.74 -15.67 -9.96
C ALA A 107 -10.74 -16.81 -9.74
N ILE A 108 -9.77 -16.93 -10.64
CA ILE A 108 -8.59 -17.78 -10.48
C ILE A 108 -7.35 -16.98 -10.89
N GLU A 109 -6.33 -16.96 -10.04
CA GLU A 109 -5.01 -16.42 -10.34
C GLU A 109 -3.91 -17.42 -9.96
N ILE A 110 -3.15 -17.90 -10.96
CA ILE A 110 -2.05 -18.85 -10.79
C ILE A 110 -0.88 -18.36 -11.63
N THR A 111 0.31 -18.27 -11.03
CA THR A 111 1.41 -17.50 -11.63
C THR A 111 2.59 -18.32 -12.15
N ARG A 112 2.80 -19.58 -11.74
CA ARG A 112 3.99 -20.35 -12.20
C ARG A 112 3.84 -21.87 -12.33
N THR A 113 2.89 -22.47 -11.62
CA THR A 113 2.88 -23.90 -11.27
C THR A 113 1.93 -24.76 -12.10
N ILE A 114 0.99 -24.15 -12.82
CA ILE A 114 -0.05 -24.83 -13.60
C ILE A 114 0.47 -25.30 -14.97
N THR A 115 0.01 -26.49 -15.39
CA THR A 115 0.25 -27.07 -16.73
C THR A 115 -1.04 -27.20 -17.54
N ASP A 116 -0.94 -27.49 -18.84
CA ASP A 116 -2.11 -27.74 -19.69
C ASP A 116 -2.98 -28.90 -19.19
N ALA A 117 -2.36 -29.95 -18.64
CA ALA A 117 -3.07 -31.10 -18.10
C ALA A 117 -3.89 -30.74 -16.85
N ASP A 118 -3.36 -29.85 -16.00
CA ASP A 118 -4.07 -29.36 -14.82
C ASP A 118 -5.31 -28.54 -15.20
N CYS A 119 -5.25 -27.84 -16.34
CA CYS A 119 -6.32 -26.97 -16.82
C CYS A 119 -7.64 -27.72 -17.08
N ALA A 120 -7.59 -29.02 -17.37
CA ALA A 120 -8.77 -29.86 -17.57
C ALA A 120 -9.72 -29.88 -16.36
N THR A 121 -9.16 -29.73 -15.15
CA THR A 121 -9.94 -29.70 -13.90
C THR A 121 -10.89 -28.50 -13.82
N PHE A 122 -10.61 -27.45 -14.58
CA PHE A 122 -11.36 -26.19 -14.55
C PHE A 122 -12.45 -26.13 -15.63
N GLU A 123 -12.51 -27.09 -16.55
CA GLU A 123 -13.46 -27.09 -17.66
C GLU A 123 -14.95 -27.01 -17.27
N PRO A 124 -15.40 -27.64 -16.17
CA PRO A 124 -16.77 -27.50 -15.71
C PRO A 124 -17.10 -26.10 -15.13
N CYS A 125 -16.10 -25.27 -14.84
CA CYS A 125 -16.28 -23.96 -14.23
C CYS A 125 -16.59 -22.91 -15.30
N THR A 126 -17.77 -22.29 -15.22
CA THR A 126 -18.30 -21.39 -16.26
C THR A 126 -18.63 -19.98 -15.76
N GLY A 127 -18.39 -19.70 -14.47
CA GLY A 127 -18.73 -18.45 -13.80
C GLY A 127 -17.58 -17.47 -13.53
N LEU A 128 -16.42 -17.66 -14.17
CA LEU A 128 -15.25 -16.82 -13.89
C LEU A 128 -15.41 -15.40 -14.48
N SER A 129 -15.12 -14.41 -13.64
CA SER A 129 -14.98 -13.00 -13.99
C SER A 129 -13.51 -12.59 -14.15
N ILE A 130 -12.57 -13.33 -13.55
CA ILE A 130 -11.13 -13.09 -13.60
C ILE A 130 -10.42 -14.41 -13.87
N LEU A 131 -9.58 -14.43 -14.90
CA LEU A 131 -8.66 -15.54 -15.21
C LEU A 131 -7.25 -15.00 -15.36
N GLY A 132 -6.38 -15.36 -14.42
CA GLY A 132 -4.96 -15.03 -14.44
C GLY A 132 -4.10 -16.30 -14.45
N LEU A 133 -3.39 -16.53 -15.54
CA LEU A 133 -2.44 -17.64 -15.71
C LEU A 133 -1.03 -17.14 -16.07
N HIS A 134 -0.71 -15.90 -15.71
CA HIS A 134 0.48 -15.21 -16.18
C HIS A 134 1.77 -15.87 -15.69
N ASN A 135 2.85 -15.85 -16.49
CA ASN A 135 4.16 -16.47 -16.23
C ASN A 135 4.12 -17.99 -16.00
N THR A 136 3.13 -18.68 -16.58
CA THR A 136 3.00 -20.14 -16.52
C THR A 136 3.43 -20.80 -17.83
N LYS A 137 3.59 -22.14 -17.82
CA LYS A 137 3.92 -22.91 -19.03
C LYS A 137 2.70 -23.27 -19.89
N VAL A 138 1.52 -22.73 -19.55
CA VAL A 138 0.24 -23.04 -20.20
C VAL A 138 0.25 -22.58 -21.66
N GLY A 139 -0.17 -23.46 -22.56
CA GLY A 139 -0.36 -23.19 -23.99
C GLY A 139 -1.84 -23.21 -24.39
N ASP A 140 -2.09 -23.23 -25.70
CA ASP A 140 -3.46 -23.17 -26.26
C ASP A 140 -4.36 -24.30 -25.75
N ALA A 141 -3.80 -25.50 -25.56
CA ALA A 141 -4.52 -26.67 -25.08
C ALA A 141 -5.02 -26.47 -23.64
N GLY A 142 -4.24 -25.83 -22.76
CA GLY A 142 -4.67 -25.54 -21.40
C GLY A 142 -5.74 -24.45 -21.34
N VAL A 143 -5.54 -23.35 -22.09
CA VAL A 143 -6.50 -22.22 -22.11
C VAL A 143 -7.85 -22.63 -22.73
N TYR A 144 -7.88 -23.63 -23.62
CA TYR A 144 -9.11 -24.19 -24.19
C TYR A 144 -10.14 -24.66 -23.15
N HIS A 145 -9.69 -25.13 -21.98
CA HIS A 145 -10.60 -25.59 -20.93
C HIS A 145 -11.42 -24.44 -20.32
N PHE A 146 -10.99 -23.19 -20.46
CA PHE A 146 -11.72 -22.03 -19.92
C PHE A 146 -12.71 -21.40 -20.91
N ARG A 147 -12.87 -21.95 -22.13
CA ARG A 147 -13.70 -21.40 -23.24
C ARG A 147 -15.17 -21.11 -22.89
N ASN A 148 -15.70 -21.71 -21.83
CA ASN A 148 -17.08 -21.53 -21.41
C ASN A 148 -17.28 -20.31 -20.48
N ASN A 149 -16.21 -19.63 -20.05
CA ASN A 149 -16.26 -18.43 -19.21
C ASN A 149 -16.43 -17.18 -20.06
N LYS A 150 -17.69 -16.88 -20.41
CA LYS A 150 -18.02 -15.84 -21.40
C LYS A 150 -18.04 -14.42 -20.84
N ASP A 151 -18.12 -14.27 -19.52
CA ASP A 151 -18.27 -12.97 -18.84
C ASP A 151 -16.98 -12.47 -18.17
N LEU A 152 -15.82 -12.91 -18.68
CA LEU A 152 -14.53 -12.47 -18.17
C LEU A 152 -14.38 -10.96 -18.28
N THR A 153 -13.98 -10.34 -17.17
CA THR A 153 -13.66 -8.91 -17.06
C THR A 153 -12.15 -8.67 -17.03
N ARG A 154 -11.38 -9.64 -16.52
CA ARG A 154 -9.91 -9.57 -16.50
C ARG A 154 -9.33 -10.88 -17.04
N LEU A 155 -8.58 -10.78 -18.13
CA LEU A 155 -7.87 -11.90 -18.74
C LEU A 155 -6.38 -11.61 -18.78
N ILE A 156 -5.62 -12.32 -17.95
CA ILE A 156 -4.20 -12.05 -17.68
C ILE A 156 -3.40 -13.31 -18.02
N LEU A 157 -2.89 -13.38 -19.25
CA LEU A 157 -2.14 -14.51 -19.80
C LEU A 157 -0.72 -14.12 -20.22
N ALA A 158 -0.20 -13.00 -19.71
CA ALA A 158 1.14 -12.52 -20.00
C ALA A 158 2.21 -13.58 -19.65
N GLY A 159 3.21 -13.79 -20.50
CA GLY A 159 4.31 -14.73 -20.25
C GLY A 159 3.91 -16.21 -20.32
N THR A 160 2.81 -16.54 -20.99
CA THR A 160 2.38 -17.92 -21.27
C THR A 160 2.81 -18.38 -22.66
N LYS A 161 2.60 -19.67 -22.99
CA LYS A 161 2.97 -20.29 -24.27
C LYS A 161 1.83 -20.33 -25.30
N ILE A 162 0.89 -19.40 -25.20
CA ILE A 162 -0.30 -19.34 -26.07
C ILE A 162 0.02 -18.70 -27.44
N SER A 163 -0.67 -19.14 -28.50
CA SER A 163 -0.52 -18.65 -29.88
C SER A 163 -1.77 -17.93 -30.37
N ASP A 164 -2.06 -17.85 -31.67
CA ASP A 164 -3.36 -17.32 -32.14
C ASP A 164 -4.52 -18.31 -31.97
N THR A 165 -4.21 -19.59 -31.74
CA THR A 165 -5.17 -20.69 -31.79
C THR A 165 -6.22 -20.61 -30.67
N TRP A 166 -5.86 -20.14 -29.47
CA TRP A 166 -6.81 -20.03 -28.35
C TRP A 166 -7.87 -18.91 -28.53
N LEU A 167 -7.61 -17.91 -29.38
CA LEU A 167 -8.37 -16.66 -29.43
C LEU A 167 -9.81 -16.82 -29.93
N ALA A 168 -10.06 -17.82 -30.78
CA ALA A 168 -11.41 -18.16 -31.24
C ALA A 168 -12.36 -18.51 -30.08
N HIS A 169 -11.80 -19.01 -28.96
CA HIS A 169 -12.56 -19.44 -27.80
C HIS A 169 -12.94 -18.30 -26.85
N PHE A 170 -12.27 -17.14 -26.93
CA PHE A 170 -12.47 -16.02 -26.02
C PHE A 170 -13.10 -14.79 -26.67
N ARG A 171 -13.44 -14.86 -27.97
CA ARG A 171 -14.12 -13.76 -28.68
C ARG A 171 -15.42 -13.31 -27.99
N ASP A 172 -16.12 -14.24 -27.33
CA ASP A 172 -17.41 -13.98 -26.68
C ASP A 172 -17.24 -13.06 -25.44
N CYS A 173 -16.08 -13.09 -24.77
CA CYS A 173 -15.80 -12.22 -23.62
C CYS A 173 -15.24 -10.84 -23.99
N ALA A 174 -14.94 -10.58 -25.28
CA ALA A 174 -14.34 -9.32 -25.71
C ALA A 174 -15.12 -8.10 -25.17
N ARG A 175 -16.46 -8.13 -25.22
CA ARG A 175 -17.32 -7.00 -24.81
C ARG A 175 -17.41 -6.78 -23.30
N SER A 176 -16.99 -7.74 -22.48
CA SER A 176 -16.96 -7.63 -21.01
C SER A 176 -15.58 -7.27 -20.47
N LEU A 177 -14.50 -7.45 -21.24
CA LEU A 177 -13.14 -7.21 -20.79
C LEU A 177 -12.85 -5.74 -20.42
N VAL A 178 -12.27 -5.59 -19.24
CA VAL A 178 -11.72 -4.36 -18.67
C VAL A 178 -10.19 -4.41 -18.66
N THR A 179 -9.60 -5.58 -18.41
CA THR A 179 -8.16 -5.82 -18.48
C THR A 179 -7.85 -6.98 -19.43
N LEU A 180 -6.93 -6.76 -20.37
CA LEU A 180 -6.34 -7.79 -21.24
C LEU A 180 -4.82 -7.67 -21.20
N ARG A 181 -4.12 -8.72 -20.74
CA ARG A 181 -2.65 -8.77 -20.72
C ARG A 181 -2.16 -10.05 -21.38
N VAL A 182 -1.45 -9.91 -22.50
CA VAL A 182 -0.92 -11.03 -23.32
C VAL A 182 0.54 -10.80 -23.74
N GLN A 183 1.25 -9.87 -23.10
CA GLN A 183 2.66 -9.60 -23.40
C GLN A 183 3.54 -10.83 -23.14
N GLY A 184 4.54 -11.06 -23.99
CA GLY A 184 5.47 -12.19 -23.85
C GLY A 184 4.87 -13.54 -24.22
N THR A 185 3.89 -13.56 -25.13
CA THR A 185 3.26 -14.76 -25.70
C THR A 185 3.59 -14.89 -27.19
N ASP A 186 3.13 -15.97 -27.85
CA ASP A 186 3.30 -16.19 -29.29
C ASP A 186 2.14 -15.62 -30.14
N VAL A 187 1.26 -14.81 -29.53
CA VAL A 187 0.14 -14.12 -30.20
C VAL A 187 0.65 -13.17 -31.27
N THR A 188 -0.03 -13.15 -32.43
CA THR A 188 0.26 -12.27 -33.56
C THR A 188 -0.86 -11.24 -33.78
N GLU A 189 -0.65 -10.33 -34.73
CA GLU A 189 -1.65 -9.32 -35.11
C GLU A 189 -2.97 -9.94 -35.56
N ALA A 190 -2.92 -11.07 -36.27
CA ALA A 190 -4.11 -11.77 -36.74
C ALA A 190 -4.97 -12.27 -35.56
N GLY A 191 -4.32 -12.70 -34.48
CA GLY A 191 -4.99 -13.12 -33.26
C GLY A 191 -5.73 -11.97 -32.57
N LEU A 192 -5.08 -10.81 -32.42
CA LEU A 192 -5.64 -9.65 -31.71
C LEU A 192 -6.93 -9.10 -32.34
N ALA A 193 -7.19 -9.37 -33.63
CA ALA A 193 -8.42 -8.99 -34.32
C ALA A 193 -9.70 -9.50 -33.63
N SER A 194 -9.60 -10.59 -32.86
CA SER A 194 -10.72 -11.18 -32.12
C SER A 194 -11.20 -10.31 -30.94
N PHE A 195 -10.38 -9.37 -30.47
CA PHE A 195 -10.71 -8.45 -29.36
C PHE A 195 -11.07 -7.03 -29.80
N LYS A 196 -11.33 -6.81 -31.10
CA LYS A 196 -11.70 -5.48 -31.63
C LYS A 196 -12.95 -4.86 -31.00
N ASP A 197 -13.84 -5.70 -30.47
CA ASP A 197 -15.10 -5.32 -29.84
C ASP A 197 -14.94 -5.03 -28.32
N ALA A 198 -13.70 -5.02 -27.78
CA ALA A 198 -13.41 -4.82 -26.36
C ALA A 198 -13.53 -3.35 -25.89
N THR A 199 -14.68 -2.74 -26.14
CA THR A 199 -14.95 -1.32 -25.90
C THR A 199 -14.91 -0.88 -24.43
N LYS A 200 -14.94 -1.83 -23.47
CA LYS A 200 -14.82 -1.57 -22.03
C LYS A 200 -13.38 -1.57 -21.50
N LEU A 201 -12.41 -1.88 -22.35
CA LEU A 201 -11.02 -2.05 -21.95
C LEU A 201 -10.44 -0.76 -21.36
N MET A 202 -9.93 -0.87 -20.13
CA MET A 202 -9.22 0.20 -19.41
C MET A 202 -7.72 -0.08 -19.38
N GLU A 203 -7.34 -1.35 -19.44
CA GLU A 203 -5.96 -1.80 -19.33
C GLU A 203 -5.62 -2.82 -20.39
N LEU A 204 -4.55 -2.54 -21.14
CA LEU A 204 -4.08 -3.38 -22.24
C LEU A 204 -2.57 -3.58 -22.12
N GLY A 205 -2.15 -4.84 -22.01
CA GLY A 205 -0.75 -5.25 -22.06
C GLY A 205 -0.47 -6.06 -23.33
N LEU A 206 0.34 -5.50 -24.22
CA LEU A 206 0.80 -6.13 -25.46
C LEU A 206 2.31 -6.18 -25.45
N GLY A 207 2.89 -7.24 -26.01
CA GLY A 207 4.33 -7.27 -26.15
C GLY A 207 4.91 -8.53 -26.76
N GLY A 208 5.99 -8.35 -27.51
CA GLY A 208 6.65 -9.38 -28.32
C GLY A 208 7.00 -8.88 -29.73
N SER A 209 8.03 -9.46 -30.34
CA SER A 209 8.57 -9.03 -31.64
C SER A 209 7.63 -9.27 -32.83
N LYS A 210 6.52 -9.97 -32.64
CA LYS A 210 5.53 -10.27 -33.68
C LYS A 210 4.39 -9.24 -33.77
N LEU A 211 4.43 -8.20 -32.93
CA LEU A 211 3.39 -7.18 -32.84
C LEU A 211 3.94 -5.80 -33.26
N SER A 212 3.23 -5.10 -34.13
CA SER A 212 3.60 -3.78 -34.67
C SER A 212 2.48 -2.75 -34.49
N ASP A 213 2.61 -1.57 -35.12
CA ASP A 213 1.58 -0.54 -35.22
C ASP A 213 0.19 -1.08 -35.62
N ARG A 214 0.15 -2.11 -36.49
CA ARG A 214 -1.10 -2.71 -36.97
C ARG A 214 -1.86 -3.40 -35.84
N SER A 215 -1.16 -3.93 -34.86
CA SER A 215 -1.76 -4.54 -33.66
C SER A 215 -2.63 -3.54 -32.89
N LEU A 216 -2.18 -2.28 -32.76
CA LEU A 216 -2.93 -1.23 -32.07
C LEU A 216 -4.21 -0.81 -32.83
N ALA A 217 -4.26 -1.01 -34.15
CA ALA A 217 -5.42 -0.65 -34.96
C ALA A 217 -6.68 -1.45 -34.57
N HIS A 218 -6.52 -2.66 -34.03
CA HIS A 218 -7.63 -3.48 -33.54
C HIS A 218 -8.31 -2.88 -32.31
N PHE A 219 -7.61 -2.06 -31.52
CA PHE A 219 -8.12 -1.51 -30.27
C PHE A 219 -8.65 -0.08 -30.40
N ARG A 220 -8.78 0.47 -31.61
CA ARG A 220 -9.19 1.87 -31.82
C ARG A 220 -10.51 2.27 -31.16
N GLN A 221 -11.43 1.33 -30.99
CA GLN A 221 -12.73 1.56 -30.36
C GLN A 221 -12.68 1.56 -28.82
N CYS A 222 -11.53 1.23 -28.21
CA CYS A 222 -11.33 1.17 -26.76
C CYS A 222 -11.11 2.57 -26.15
N SER A 223 -12.11 3.44 -26.27
CA SER A 223 -12.03 4.84 -25.80
C SER A 223 -11.84 5.01 -24.28
N ARG A 224 -12.01 3.93 -23.50
CA ARG A 224 -11.85 3.89 -22.04
C ARG A 224 -10.43 3.54 -21.58
N LEU A 225 -9.51 3.32 -22.50
CA LEU A 225 -8.16 2.89 -22.18
C LEU A 225 -7.43 3.95 -21.33
N GLN A 226 -6.92 3.52 -20.18
CA GLN A 226 -6.18 4.33 -19.22
C GLN A 226 -4.71 3.90 -19.14
N ASN A 227 -4.47 2.60 -19.19
CA ASN A 227 -3.17 1.98 -19.00
C ASN A 227 -2.81 1.13 -20.23
N LEU A 228 -1.68 1.44 -20.85
CA LEU A 228 -1.15 0.69 -22.00
C LEU A 228 0.30 0.30 -21.74
N GLU A 229 0.55 -1.00 -21.72
CA GLU A 229 1.90 -1.58 -21.61
C GLU A 229 2.26 -2.15 -22.98
N LEU A 230 3.24 -1.56 -23.67
CA LEU A 230 3.77 -2.01 -24.96
C LEU A 230 5.23 -2.46 -24.78
N TYR A 231 5.42 -3.77 -24.61
CA TYR A 231 6.73 -4.34 -24.32
C TYR A 231 7.36 -4.98 -25.56
N ARG A 232 8.54 -4.51 -26.00
CA ARG A 232 9.31 -5.10 -27.12
C ARG A 232 8.52 -5.30 -28.43
N MET A 233 7.61 -4.38 -28.74
CA MET A 233 6.89 -4.35 -30.02
C MET A 233 7.71 -3.65 -31.10
N GLU A 234 7.49 -4.00 -32.37
CA GLU A 234 8.01 -3.26 -33.54
C GLU A 234 7.16 -2.01 -33.81
N LEU A 235 7.10 -1.14 -32.81
CA LEU A 235 6.32 0.11 -32.88
C LEU A 235 7.10 1.17 -33.65
N THR A 236 6.46 1.80 -34.63
CA THR A 236 6.99 2.99 -35.31
C THR A 236 6.31 4.24 -34.78
N ASP A 237 6.85 5.40 -35.15
CA ASP A 237 6.27 6.69 -34.79
C ASP A 237 4.79 6.83 -35.22
N ARG A 238 4.36 6.16 -36.31
CA ARG A 238 2.95 6.16 -36.75
C ARG A 238 2.03 5.38 -35.82
N GLY A 239 2.54 4.34 -35.15
CA GLY A 239 1.82 3.62 -34.10
C GLY A 239 1.47 4.51 -32.92
N LEU A 240 2.36 5.43 -32.56
CA LEU A 240 2.13 6.40 -31.47
C LEU A 240 1.05 7.46 -31.80
N GLU A 241 0.80 7.75 -33.08
CA GLU A 241 -0.34 8.60 -33.48
C GLU A 241 -1.68 7.91 -33.20
N SER A 242 -1.72 6.57 -33.31
CA SER A 242 -2.94 5.79 -33.10
C SER A 242 -3.38 5.76 -31.62
N ILE A 243 -2.49 6.06 -30.67
CA ILE A 243 -2.81 6.09 -29.23
C ILE A 243 -3.22 7.48 -28.73
N GLN A 244 -2.99 8.55 -29.51
CA GLN A 244 -3.38 9.93 -29.15
C GLN A 244 -4.90 10.13 -29.07
N GLN A 245 -5.69 9.25 -29.70
CA GLN A 245 -7.16 9.33 -29.68
C GLN A 245 -7.79 9.02 -28.31
N TYR A 246 -7.04 8.39 -27.39
CA TYR A 246 -7.56 7.96 -26.09
C TYR A 246 -7.57 9.12 -25.10
N LYS A 247 -8.76 9.62 -24.76
CA LYS A 247 -8.92 10.85 -23.95
C LYS A 247 -8.62 10.65 -22.46
N ASN A 248 -8.75 9.43 -21.95
CA ASN A 248 -8.55 9.10 -20.52
C ASN A 248 -7.21 8.41 -20.25
N PHE A 249 -6.26 8.55 -21.17
CA PHE A 249 -5.03 7.78 -21.19
C PHE A 249 -3.96 8.38 -20.26
N SER A 250 -3.67 7.69 -19.16
CA SER A 250 -2.86 8.20 -18.05
C SER A 250 -1.51 7.50 -17.89
N SER A 251 -1.37 6.25 -18.33
CA SER A 251 -0.13 5.48 -18.15
C SER A 251 0.28 4.76 -19.42
N LEU A 252 1.53 4.98 -19.84
CA LEU A 252 2.14 4.33 -21.00
C LEU A 252 3.50 3.72 -20.61
N SER A 253 3.72 2.46 -20.99
CA SER A 253 5.05 1.82 -20.98
C SER A 253 5.44 1.47 -22.41
N LEU A 254 6.66 1.84 -22.82
CA LEU A 254 7.21 1.56 -24.16
C LEU A 254 8.50 0.72 -24.08
N ASP A 255 8.64 -0.06 -23.02
CA ASP A 255 9.87 -0.77 -22.67
C ASP A 255 10.33 -1.70 -23.81
N GLY A 256 11.58 -1.53 -24.23
CA GLY A 256 12.19 -2.34 -25.28
C GLY A 256 11.64 -2.11 -26.69
N THR A 257 10.87 -1.05 -26.92
CA THR A 257 10.38 -0.68 -28.27
C THR A 257 11.46 0.09 -29.05
N PRO A 258 11.51 0.00 -30.40
CA PRO A 258 12.52 0.66 -31.22
C PRO A 258 12.17 2.15 -31.52
N ILE A 259 11.60 2.85 -30.54
CA ILE A 259 11.28 4.28 -30.70
C ILE A 259 12.54 5.14 -30.60
N ASN A 260 12.55 6.29 -31.28
CA ASN A 260 13.69 7.20 -31.34
C ASN A 260 13.28 8.65 -31.01
N GLY A 261 14.18 9.63 -31.19
CA GLY A 261 13.91 11.04 -30.89
C GLY A 261 12.67 11.63 -31.60
N ALA A 262 12.25 11.11 -32.76
CA ALA A 262 11.04 11.55 -33.45
C ALA A 262 9.72 11.05 -32.80
N ALA A 263 9.80 10.02 -31.95
CA ALA A 263 8.68 9.59 -31.10
C ALA A 263 8.40 10.59 -29.98
N ILE A 264 9.42 11.33 -29.52
CA ILE A 264 9.32 12.29 -28.42
C ILE A 264 8.33 13.41 -28.77
N GLU A 265 8.41 13.95 -29.99
CA GLU A 265 7.49 14.98 -30.45
C GLU A 265 6.03 14.50 -30.40
N ARG A 266 5.77 13.24 -30.75
CA ARG A 266 4.42 12.65 -30.75
C ARG A 266 3.92 12.37 -29.34
N LEU A 267 4.79 11.88 -28.46
CA LEU A 267 4.47 11.67 -27.05
C LEU A 267 4.12 12.99 -26.35
N SER A 268 4.80 14.08 -26.72
CA SER A 268 4.54 15.42 -26.15
C SER A 268 3.11 15.93 -26.38
N ARG A 269 2.42 15.40 -27.40
CA ARG A 269 1.03 15.75 -27.72
C ARG A 269 0.01 14.98 -26.86
N ILE A 270 0.44 13.99 -26.08
CA ILE A 270 -0.42 13.19 -25.18
C ILE A 270 -0.41 13.83 -23.77
N THR A 271 -1.08 14.98 -23.63
CA THR A 271 -1.06 15.77 -22.38
C THR A 271 -1.85 15.14 -21.23
N SER A 272 -2.66 14.11 -21.50
CA SER A 272 -3.36 13.32 -20.49
C SER A 272 -2.42 12.39 -19.71
N LEU A 273 -1.21 12.14 -20.21
CA LEU A 273 -0.27 11.20 -19.62
C LEU A 273 0.18 11.68 -18.22
N ARG A 274 0.20 10.77 -17.25
CA ARG A 274 0.65 10.97 -15.87
C ARG A 274 1.86 10.10 -15.52
N SER A 275 2.02 8.98 -16.23
CA SER A 275 3.17 8.09 -16.10
C SER A 275 3.64 7.65 -17.49
N LEU A 276 4.92 7.89 -17.79
CA LEU A 276 5.60 7.39 -18.99
C LEU A 276 6.81 6.56 -18.57
N LYS A 277 6.78 5.26 -18.85
CA LYS A 277 7.90 4.36 -18.61
C LYS A 277 8.61 4.03 -19.91
N LEU A 278 9.90 4.28 -19.92
CA LEU A 278 10.83 4.03 -21.02
C LEU A 278 11.98 3.21 -20.42
N ALA A 279 12.18 1.99 -20.87
CA ALA A 279 13.34 1.20 -20.45
C ALA A 279 13.88 0.37 -21.60
N ASN A 280 15.20 0.17 -21.66
CA ASN A 280 15.86 -0.62 -22.70
C ASN A 280 15.59 -0.11 -24.13
N ILE A 281 15.57 1.21 -24.34
CA ILE A 281 15.33 1.84 -25.65
C ILE A 281 16.64 2.41 -26.17
N THR A 282 17.14 1.86 -27.28
CA THR A 282 18.42 2.25 -27.87
C THR A 282 18.37 3.68 -28.39
N GLY A 283 19.30 4.53 -27.93
CA GLY A 283 19.48 5.89 -28.43
C GLY A 283 18.67 6.99 -27.72
N LEU A 284 17.85 6.63 -26.72
CA LEU A 284 17.27 7.61 -25.79
C LEU A 284 18.22 7.88 -24.61
N THR A 285 18.34 9.14 -24.25
CA THR A 285 19.08 9.62 -23.08
C THR A 285 18.21 10.55 -22.23
N ALA A 286 18.58 10.78 -20.96
CA ALA A 286 17.88 11.74 -20.11
C ALA A 286 17.79 13.13 -20.79
N ALA A 287 18.90 13.60 -21.37
CA ALA A 287 18.96 14.87 -22.10
C ALA A 287 18.00 14.92 -23.30
N SER A 288 17.88 13.82 -24.06
CA SER A 288 16.94 13.77 -25.19
C SER A 288 15.46 13.86 -24.76
N LEU A 289 15.14 13.52 -23.51
CA LEU A 289 13.79 13.54 -22.96
C LEU A 289 13.44 14.84 -22.22
N GLU A 290 14.38 15.75 -22.02
CA GLU A 290 14.13 17.07 -21.42
C GLU A 290 13.02 17.87 -22.14
N PRO A 291 12.96 17.92 -23.49
CA PRO A 291 11.86 18.57 -24.19
C PRO A 291 10.50 17.93 -23.89
N LEU A 292 10.48 16.61 -23.68
CA LEU A 292 9.28 15.86 -23.33
C LEU A 292 8.82 16.17 -21.90
N ALA A 293 9.76 16.20 -20.96
CA ALA A 293 9.51 16.54 -19.55
C ALA A 293 9.04 18.00 -19.42
N LYS A 294 9.52 18.90 -20.28
CA LYS A 294 9.02 20.27 -20.39
C LYS A 294 7.62 20.35 -20.97
N ALA A 295 7.33 19.56 -22.01
CA ALA A 295 6.00 19.54 -22.65
C ALA A 295 4.93 18.83 -21.80
N LEU A 296 5.32 17.86 -20.97
CA LEU A 296 4.44 17.07 -20.10
C LEU A 296 4.81 17.25 -18.61
N PRO A 297 4.72 18.46 -18.04
CA PRO A 297 5.21 18.74 -16.68
C PRO A 297 4.44 18.01 -15.56
N ARG A 298 3.27 17.45 -15.88
CA ARG A 298 2.42 16.66 -14.98
C ARG A 298 2.56 15.15 -15.20
N CYS A 299 3.44 14.73 -16.09
CA CYS A 299 3.74 13.33 -16.38
C CYS A 299 5.06 12.95 -15.72
N ARG A 300 5.03 11.92 -14.88
CA ARG A 300 6.24 11.29 -14.38
C ARG A 300 6.86 10.46 -15.51
N ILE A 301 7.91 10.98 -16.12
CA ILE A 301 8.69 10.29 -17.14
C ILE A 301 9.84 9.56 -16.45
N THR A 302 9.95 8.25 -16.67
CA THR A 302 11.09 7.46 -16.20
C THR A 302 11.84 6.83 -17.36
N LEU A 303 13.16 7.01 -17.41
CA LEU A 303 14.07 6.30 -18.33
C LEU A 303 14.93 5.33 -17.52
N ASP A 304 14.86 4.04 -17.83
CA ASP A 304 15.59 2.96 -17.14
C ASP A 304 15.43 3.03 -15.61
N GLY A 305 14.19 3.30 -15.16
CA GLY A 305 13.83 3.42 -13.75
C GLY A 305 14.12 4.78 -13.09
N ARG A 306 14.81 5.71 -13.78
CA ARG A 306 15.15 7.04 -13.25
C ARG A 306 14.16 8.10 -13.71
N ALA A 307 13.69 8.96 -12.80
CA ALA A 307 12.83 10.08 -13.17
C ALA A 307 13.59 11.13 -13.98
N ILE A 308 12.99 11.65 -15.05
CA ILE A 308 13.48 12.80 -15.80
C ILE A 308 12.88 14.06 -15.19
N GLU A 309 13.72 14.97 -14.70
CA GLU A 309 13.28 16.21 -14.05
C GLU A 309 12.78 17.24 -15.09
N SER A 310 11.69 17.93 -14.79
CA SER A 310 11.19 19.05 -15.60
C SER A 310 11.82 20.36 -15.09
N PRO A 311 12.50 21.16 -15.93
CA PRO A 311 12.94 22.49 -15.52
C PRO A 311 11.71 23.40 -15.42
N ALA A 312 11.35 23.80 -14.20
CA ALA A 312 10.30 24.79 -13.98
C ALA A 312 10.76 26.16 -14.54
N GLU A 313 10.17 26.60 -15.66
CA GLU A 313 10.31 27.99 -16.12
C GLU A 313 9.45 28.89 -15.23
N ASN A 314 10.10 29.63 -14.33
CA ASN A 314 9.48 30.74 -13.63
C ASN A 314 9.34 31.94 -14.59
N PRO A 315 8.17 32.60 -14.66
CA PRO A 315 8.05 33.89 -15.33
C PRO A 315 8.85 34.95 -14.55
N PRO A 316 9.31 36.03 -15.20
CA PRO A 316 10.07 37.05 -14.50
C PRO A 316 9.14 37.82 -13.57
N VAL A 317 9.60 38.20 -12.38
CA VAL A 317 9.47 39.56 -11.82
C VAL A 317 10.07 39.65 -10.41
N SER A 318 10.94 40.65 -10.30
CA SER A 318 11.34 41.57 -9.22
C SER A 318 11.51 41.15 -7.75
N PRO A 319 12.57 41.67 -7.09
CA PRO A 319 12.91 41.36 -5.70
C PRO A 319 12.21 42.29 -4.71
N ILE A 320 11.65 41.75 -3.62
CA ILE A 320 11.59 42.47 -2.33
C ILE A 320 11.95 41.50 -1.20
N ALA A 321 12.98 41.91 -0.46
CA ALA A 321 13.54 41.22 0.69
C ALA A 321 12.72 41.52 1.97
N SER A 322 12.28 40.47 2.66
CA SER A 322 11.84 40.49 4.05
C SER A 322 11.96 39.08 4.62
N ALA A 323 12.51 38.92 5.83
CA ALA A 323 12.50 37.65 6.56
C ALA A 323 11.04 37.15 6.73
N ALA A 324 10.83 35.83 6.71
CA ALA A 324 9.50 35.25 6.84
C ALA A 324 8.89 35.55 8.23
N PRO A 325 7.57 35.73 8.34
CA PRO A 325 6.90 35.93 9.63
C PRO A 325 7.02 34.70 10.54
N ALA A 326 6.83 34.89 11.85
CA ALA A 326 6.79 33.79 12.80
C ALA A 326 5.64 32.80 12.50
N ILE A 327 5.92 31.51 12.69
CA ILE A 327 4.91 30.45 12.63
C ILE A 327 3.92 30.60 13.79
N ALA A 328 2.69 30.11 13.63
CA ALA A 328 1.65 30.13 14.65
C ALA A 328 1.84 28.95 15.61
N VAL A 329 2.45 29.19 16.77
CA VAL A 329 2.68 28.16 17.81
C VAL A 329 1.53 28.20 18.82
N ALA A 330 0.75 27.14 18.91
CA ALA A 330 -0.34 27.02 19.88
C ALA A 330 0.20 26.88 21.32
N PRO A 331 -0.46 27.45 22.34
CA PRO A 331 -1.78 28.10 22.24
C PRO A 331 -1.73 29.57 21.78
N PHE A 332 -2.76 29.99 21.05
CA PHE A 332 -2.98 31.40 20.68
C PHE A 332 -4.48 31.71 20.55
N ASP A 333 -4.85 32.97 20.77
CA ASP A 333 -6.23 33.45 20.67
C ASP A 333 -6.61 33.95 19.26
N ALA A 334 -7.86 34.38 19.08
CA ALA A 334 -8.35 34.87 17.79
C ALA A 334 -7.67 36.15 17.28
N ALA A 335 -7.22 37.04 18.18
CA ALA A 335 -6.48 38.24 17.79
C ALA A 335 -5.08 37.86 17.27
N GLN A 336 -4.42 36.89 17.91
CA GLN A 336 -3.14 36.34 17.48
C GLN A 336 -3.27 35.54 16.18
N ALA A 337 -4.31 34.71 16.04
CA ALA A 337 -4.59 33.97 14.81
C ALA A 337 -4.69 34.92 13.60
N LYS A 338 -5.50 35.97 13.73
CA LYS A 338 -5.64 37.02 12.72
C LYS A 338 -4.32 37.72 12.43
N LYS A 339 -3.53 38.05 13.46
CA LYS A 339 -2.21 38.67 13.30
C LYS A 339 -1.25 37.77 12.52
N HIS A 340 -1.25 36.45 12.75
CA HIS A 340 -0.44 35.51 11.97
C HIS A 340 -0.90 35.46 10.51
N GLN A 341 -2.21 35.38 10.26
CA GLN A 341 -2.75 35.40 8.90
C GLN A 341 -2.41 36.69 8.15
N GLU A 342 -2.57 37.86 8.78
CA GLU A 342 -2.24 39.16 8.19
C GLU A 342 -0.73 39.30 7.89
N ALA A 343 0.13 38.83 8.80
CA ALA A 343 1.57 38.86 8.61
C ALA A 343 2.00 37.97 7.42
N TRP A 344 1.47 36.76 7.33
CA TRP A 344 1.75 35.83 6.23
C TRP A 344 1.13 36.29 4.91
N ALA A 345 -0.08 36.86 4.93
CA ALA A 345 -0.69 37.45 3.74
C ALA A 345 0.17 38.61 3.19
N LYS A 346 0.64 39.50 4.07
CA LYS A 346 1.57 40.58 3.70
C LYS A 346 2.88 40.03 3.12
N HIS A 347 3.47 39.01 3.73
CA HIS A 347 4.72 38.40 3.26
C HIS A 347 4.57 37.74 1.89
N LEU A 348 3.46 37.05 1.66
CA LEU A 348 3.14 36.36 0.40
C LEU A 348 2.55 37.29 -0.67
N ALA A 349 2.49 38.60 -0.41
CA ALA A 349 1.87 39.59 -1.28
C ALA A 349 0.45 39.19 -1.71
N THR A 350 -0.36 38.71 -0.77
CA THR A 350 -1.71 38.19 -1.00
C THR A 350 -2.67 38.67 0.09
N THR A 351 -3.94 38.26 0.02
CA THR A 351 -4.96 38.54 1.05
C THR A 351 -5.22 37.31 1.91
N VAL A 352 -5.71 37.51 3.13
CA VAL A 352 -6.09 36.40 4.02
C VAL A 352 -7.17 35.54 3.36
N GLU A 353 -8.22 36.18 2.84
CA GLU A 353 -9.30 35.52 2.12
C GLU A 353 -9.17 35.77 0.62
N THR A 354 -9.34 34.70 -0.18
CA THR A 354 -9.52 34.76 -1.62
C THR A 354 -10.77 33.97 -2.00
N THR A 355 -11.25 34.13 -3.24
CA THR A 355 -12.34 33.27 -3.78
C THR A 355 -11.84 32.58 -5.02
N ASN A 356 -12.05 31.27 -5.11
CA ASN A 356 -11.62 30.47 -6.25
C ASN A 356 -12.68 30.44 -7.38
N SER A 357 -12.40 29.76 -8.49
CA SER A 357 -13.23 29.73 -9.70
C SER A 357 -14.61 29.09 -9.49
N VAL A 358 -14.77 28.23 -8.49
CA VAL A 358 -16.06 27.64 -8.12
C VAL A 358 -16.86 28.51 -7.14
N GLY A 359 -16.27 29.60 -6.63
CA GLY A 359 -16.91 30.48 -5.66
C GLY A 359 -16.70 30.06 -4.21
N ALA A 360 -15.75 29.15 -3.94
CA ALA A 360 -15.37 28.81 -2.57
C ALA A 360 -14.43 29.89 -2.01
N LYS A 361 -14.74 30.34 -0.79
CA LYS A 361 -13.84 31.21 -0.02
C LYS A 361 -12.66 30.37 0.48
N MET A 362 -11.44 30.84 0.23
CA MET A 362 -10.19 30.17 0.57
C MET A 362 -9.41 31.03 1.55
N ILE A 363 -9.23 30.51 2.76
CA ILE A 363 -8.61 31.19 3.90
C ILE A 363 -7.15 30.78 4.01
N LEU A 364 -6.25 31.76 4.12
CA LEU A 364 -4.84 31.53 4.36
C LEU A 364 -4.63 30.98 5.78
N ILE A 365 -4.10 29.77 5.88
CA ILE A 365 -3.67 29.14 7.12
C ILE A 365 -2.15 29.30 7.19
N PRO A 366 -1.61 29.98 8.21
CA PRO A 366 -0.17 30.16 8.36
C PRO A 366 0.51 28.82 8.72
N PRO A 367 1.82 28.66 8.48
CA PRO A 367 2.59 27.58 9.10
C PRO A 367 2.46 27.66 10.62
N GLY A 368 2.54 26.54 11.30
CA GLY A 368 2.34 26.50 12.74
C GLY A 368 2.71 25.19 13.40
N GLU A 369 2.61 25.21 14.72
CA GLU A 369 2.92 24.09 15.59
C GLU A 369 1.81 23.93 16.62
N PHE A 370 1.38 22.69 16.88
CA PHE A 370 0.33 22.40 17.85
C PHE A 370 0.46 20.99 18.44
N LEU A 371 -0.32 20.73 19.48
CA LEU A 371 -0.51 19.39 20.04
C LEU A 371 -1.71 18.71 19.35
N MET A 372 -1.42 17.66 18.59
CA MET A 372 -2.40 16.83 17.88
C MET A 372 -2.85 15.67 18.78
N GLY A 373 -4.15 15.39 18.78
CA GLY A 373 -4.77 14.40 19.66
C GLY A 373 -5.30 14.98 20.97
N SER A 374 -5.84 14.11 21.81
CA SER A 374 -6.49 14.47 23.08
C SER A 374 -5.52 14.28 24.25
N SER A 375 -5.59 15.13 25.28
CA SER A 375 -4.91 14.83 26.54
C SER A 375 -5.53 13.62 27.24
N ASP A 376 -4.81 13.01 28.16
CA ASP A 376 -5.33 11.88 28.95
C ASP A 376 -6.60 12.27 29.73
N GLU A 377 -6.65 13.50 30.26
CA GLU A 377 -7.83 14.04 30.98
C GLU A 377 -9.03 14.23 30.05
N GLN A 378 -8.81 14.72 28.83
CA GLN A 378 -9.86 14.88 27.82
C GLN A 378 -10.44 13.53 27.40
N VAL A 379 -9.58 12.51 27.24
CA VAL A 379 -10.02 11.15 26.95
C VAL A 379 -10.80 10.57 28.13
N ALA A 380 -10.30 10.72 29.35
CA ALA A 380 -10.97 10.23 30.56
C ALA A 380 -12.38 10.82 30.72
N ALA A 381 -12.52 12.14 30.58
CA ALA A 381 -13.80 12.85 30.69
C ALA A 381 -14.83 12.38 29.65
N VAL A 382 -14.39 12.14 28.40
CA VAL A 382 -15.28 11.66 27.32
C VAL A 382 -15.67 10.20 27.51
N VAL A 383 -14.75 9.36 27.97
CA VAL A 383 -15.02 7.95 28.29
C VAL A 383 -15.99 7.83 29.45
N GLU A 384 -15.86 8.67 30.48
CA GLU A 384 -16.78 8.74 31.62
C GLU A 384 -18.17 9.21 31.19
N ARG A 385 -18.27 10.27 30.37
CA ARG A 385 -19.55 10.77 29.83
C ARG A 385 -20.26 9.77 28.91
N ALA A 386 -19.53 8.80 28.34
CA ALA A 386 -20.10 7.71 27.57
C ALA A 386 -20.78 6.61 28.44
N GLU A 387 -20.83 6.75 29.77
CA GLU A 387 -21.73 6.02 30.70
C GLU A 387 -22.71 7.04 31.35
N PRO A 388 -24.03 6.78 31.59
CA PRO A 388 -24.69 5.50 31.87
C PRO A 388 -26.15 5.31 31.32
N ASN A 389 -26.75 4.15 31.66
CA ASN A 389 -28.12 3.63 31.44
C ASN A 389 -28.44 2.91 30.11
N GLY A 390 -27.94 1.68 29.98
CA GLY A 390 -28.61 0.60 29.22
C GLY A 390 -28.46 0.66 27.70
N ASN A 391 -27.82 -0.38 27.15
CA ASN A 391 -27.74 -0.68 25.71
C ASN A 391 -27.02 0.36 24.82
N VAL A 392 -25.80 0.76 25.17
CA VAL A 392 -24.91 1.46 24.23
C VAL A 392 -23.67 0.62 23.91
N ASP A 393 -23.37 0.62 22.62
CA ASP A 393 -22.18 0.09 21.94
C ASP A 393 -20.85 0.36 22.70
N PRO A 394 -20.06 -0.68 23.06
CA PRO A 394 -18.81 -0.51 23.82
C PRO A 394 -17.64 0.08 23.00
N ARG A 395 -17.79 0.22 21.67
CA ARG A 395 -16.70 0.62 20.76
C ARG A 395 -16.06 1.98 21.08
N PRO A 396 -16.78 3.06 21.48
CA PRO A 396 -16.15 4.36 21.76
C PRO A 396 -15.15 4.33 22.93
N LYS A 397 -15.43 3.58 24.00
CA LYS A 397 -14.57 3.50 25.20
C LYS A 397 -13.23 2.85 24.91
N GLN A 398 -13.21 1.87 24.00
CA GLN A 398 -11.98 1.19 23.60
C GLN A 398 -11.24 1.98 22.53
N ARG A 399 -11.97 2.57 21.58
CA ARG A 399 -11.40 3.19 20.40
C ARG A 399 -10.83 4.58 20.67
N ILE A 400 -11.51 5.45 21.43
CA ILE A 400 -11.08 6.84 21.66
C ILE A 400 -9.67 6.90 22.27
N PRO A 401 -9.36 6.17 23.37
CA PRO A 401 -8.00 6.12 23.91
C PRO A 401 -6.97 5.54 22.92
N MET A 402 -7.38 4.57 22.08
CA MET A 402 -6.48 4.00 21.08
C MET A 402 -6.22 4.94 19.91
N SER A 403 -7.18 5.80 19.57
CA SER A 403 -7.13 6.63 18.37
C SER A 403 -6.61 8.04 18.60
N GLU A 404 -6.88 8.61 19.77
CA GLU A 404 -6.60 10.02 20.06
C GLU A 404 -5.36 10.20 20.96
N LEU A 405 -4.82 9.12 21.53
CA LEU A 405 -3.58 9.10 22.30
C LEU A 405 -2.42 8.47 21.52
N PRO A 406 -1.17 8.88 21.81
CA PRO A 406 -0.82 10.00 22.68
C PRO A 406 -1.08 11.35 22.01
N GLN A 407 -1.35 12.37 22.82
CA GLN A 407 -1.20 13.73 22.37
C GLN A 407 0.27 13.98 22.00
N HIS A 408 0.53 14.53 20.83
CA HIS A 408 1.89 14.69 20.32
C HIS A 408 2.06 15.98 19.53
N ARG A 409 3.30 16.48 19.47
CA ARG A 409 3.64 17.72 18.75
C ARG A 409 3.60 17.49 17.24
N MET A 410 3.00 18.42 16.51
CA MET A 410 2.95 18.44 15.04
C MET A 410 3.29 19.80 14.46
N VAL A 411 4.00 19.82 13.32
CA VAL A 411 4.43 21.03 12.61
C VAL A 411 3.85 21.09 11.20
N VAL A 412 2.98 22.08 10.94
CA VAL A 412 2.55 22.50 9.60
C VAL A 412 3.59 23.46 9.05
N SER A 413 4.47 22.98 8.18
CA SER A 413 5.70 23.67 7.80
C SER A 413 5.55 24.72 6.70
N ALA A 414 4.43 24.73 5.97
CA ALA A 414 4.17 25.63 4.86
C ALA A 414 2.78 26.26 4.95
N PRO A 415 2.60 27.51 4.47
CA PRO A 415 1.28 28.12 4.40
C PRO A 415 0.44 27.40 3.35
N LEU A 416 -0.85 27.26 3.63
CA LEU A 416 -1.83 26.72 2.68
C LEU A 416 -3.09 27.58 2.68
N ARG A 417 -3.89 27.47 1.63
CA ARG A 417 -5.24 28.03 1.64
C ARG A 417 -6.24 26.91 1.87
N MET A 418 -7.07 27.01 2.90
CA MET A 418 -8.13 26.04 3.18
C MET A 418 -9.50 26.64 2.86
N ALA A 419 -10.38 25.85 2.24
CA ALA A 419 -11.76 26.29 2.03
C ALA A 419 -12.42 26.62 3.37
N ALA A 420 -13.09 27.78 3.43
CA ALA A 420 -13.74 28.29 4.64
C ALA A 420 -14.85 27.35 5.13
N THR A 421 -15.45 26.61 4.20
CA THR A 421 -16.54 25.65 4.41
C THR A 421 -16.22 24.34 3.70
N GLU A 422 -17.00 23.31 3.95
CA GLU A 422 -17.10 22.15 3.07
C GLU A 422 -17.49 22.57 1.65
N VAL A 423 -17.15 21.73 0.67
CA VAL A 423 -17.56 21.93 -0.71
C VAL A 423 -19.09 21.85 -0.79
N THR A 424 -19.72 22.88 -1.35
CA THR A 424 -21.19 22.90 -1.45
C THR A 424 -21.69 22.14 -2.67
N ILE A 425 -22.97 21.81 -2.67
CA ILE A 425 -23.64 21.19 -3.82
C ILE A 425 -23.53 22.06 -5.08
N ALA A 426 -23.67 23.39 -4.96
CA ALA A 426 -23.47 24.29 -6.10
C ALA A 426 -22.04 24.23 -6.66
N GLN A 427 -21.03 24.18 -5.79
CA GLN A 427 -19.63 24.09 -6.19
C GLN A 427 -19.33 22.74 -6.84
N PHE A 428 -19.80 21.64 -6.27
CA PHE A 428 -19.65 20.30 -6.83
C PHE A 428 -20.42 20.13 -8.15
N ARG A 429 -21.58 20.80 -8.28
CA ARG A 429 -22.36 20.80 -9.52
C ARG A 429 -21.59 21.45 -10.67
N LYS A 430 -20.86 22.53 -10.44
CA LYS A 430 -19.99 23.13 -11.48
C LYS A 430 -18.99 22.12 -12.02
N PHE A 431 -18.38 21.31 -11.15
CA PHE A 431 -17.50 20.21 -11.54
C PHE A 431 -18.25 19.15 -12.36
N ALA A 432 -19.35 18.63 -11.82
CA ALA A 432 -20.08 17.54 -12.45
C ALA A 432 -20.68 17.96 -13.81
N ASP A 433 -21.16 19.19 -13.94
CA ASP A 433 -21.73 19.70 -15.19
C ASP A 433 -20.62 20.02 -16.22
N ALA A 434 -19.45 20.51 -15.78
CA ALA A 434 -18.31 20.77 -16.66
C ALA A 434 -17.67 19.49 -17.21
N THR A 435 -17.75 18.38 -16.46
CA THR A 435 -17.03 17.13 -16.78
C THR A 435 -17.96 15.99 -17.19
N GLY A 436 -19.26 16.10 -16.92
CA GLY A 436 -20.20 14.98 -17.01
C GLY A 436 -19.95 13.89 -15.97
N TYR A 437 -19.31 14.24 -14.84
CA TYR A 437 -18.88 13.26 -13.84
C TYR A 437 -20.08 12.54 -13.19
N VAL A 438 -19.93 11.22 -13.03
CA VAL A 438 -20.89 10.34 -12.35
C VAL A 438 -20.18 9.80 -11.12
N THR A 439 -20.73 10.09 -9.94
CA THR A 439 -20.14 9.68 -8.67
C THR A 439 -20.25 8.18 -8.44
N GLU A 440 -19.41 7.64 -7.54
CA GLU A 440 -19.46 6.24 -7.12
C GLU A 440 -20.86 5.84 -6.62
N ALA A 441 -21.54 6.74 -5.92
CA ALA A 441 -22.92 6.53 -5.47
C ALA A 441 -23.95 6.50 -6.61
N GLU A 442 -23.82 7.38 -7.62
CA GLU A 442 -24.69 7.38 -8.81
C GLU A 442 -24.47 6.13 -9.66
N GLN A 443 -23.23 5.65 -9.77
CA GLN A 443 -22.89 4.45 -10.50
C GLN A 443 -23.50 3.20 -9.85
N HIS A 444 -23.48 3.13 -8.51
CA HIS A 444 -24.14 2.07 -7.76
C HIS A 444 -25.67 2.06 -7.97
N VAL A 445 -26.33 3.22 -7.90
CA VAL A 445 -27.78 3.34 -8.18
C VAL A 445 -28.11 2.85 -9.59
N ALA A 446 -27.28 3.19 -10.58
CA ALA A 446 -27.48 2.77 -11.96
C ALA A 446 -27.33 1.24 -12.13
N ASP A 447 -26.42 0.62 -11.40
CA ASP A 447 -26.23 -0.85 -11.41
C ASP A 447 -27.42 -1.59 -10.81
N VAL A 448 -27.91 -1.13 -9.65
CA VAL A 448 -29.11 -1.67 -9.01
C VAL A 448 -30.35 -1.52 -9.91
N THR A 449 -30.55 -0.34 -10.50
CA THR A 449 -31.71 -0.06 -11.37
C THR A 449 -31.70 -0.90 -12.64
N ALA A 450 -30.50 -1.23 -13.16
CA ALA A 450 -30.34 -2.05 -14.35
C ALA A 450 -30.46 -3.57 -14.08
N GLY A 451 -30.79 -3.98 -12.84
CA GLY A 451 -30.89 -5.38 -12.45
C GLY A 451 -29.55 -6.12 -12.47
N ARG A 452 -28.43 -5.38 -12.43
CA ARG A 452 -27.09 -5.98 -12.35
C ARG A 452 -26.88 -6.54 -10.93
N PRO A 453 -26.25 -7.72 -10.79
CA PRO A 453 -25.99 -8.30 -9.48
C PRO A 453 -25.07 -7.38 -8.69
N VAL A 454 -25.59 -6.87 -7.57
CA VAL A 454 -24.84 -6.15 -6.54
C VAL A 454 -24.66 -7.07 -5.33
N PRO A 455 -23.57 -6.96 -4.55
CA PRO A 455 -23.41 -7.72 -3.31
C PRO A 455 -24.60 -7.52 -2.36
N LYS A 456 -25.08 -8.58 -1.69
CA LYS A 456 -26.21 -8.51 -0.74
C LYS A 456 -26.04 -7.45 0.35
N GLU A 457 -24.81 -7.23 0.80
CA GLU A 457 -24.46 -6.19 1.78
C GLU A 457 -24.62 -4.74 1.24
N HIS A 458 -24.78 -4.58 -0.08
CA HIS A 458 -24.95 -3.29 -0.78
C HIS A 458 -26.37 -3.13 -1.37
N GLU A 459 -27.26 -4.10 -1.17
CA GLU A 459 -28.68 -4.01 -1.51
C GLU A 459 -29.37 -3.09 -0.49
N THR A 460 -29.67 -1.85 -0.89
CA THR A 460 -30.53 -0.97 -0.09
C THR A 460 -31.73 -0.51 -0.91
N PRO A 461 -32.96 -0.44 -0.35
CA PRO A 461 -34.12 0.12 -1.04
C PRO A 461 -34.02 1.63 -1.31
N PHE A 462 -32.94 2.28 -0.86
CA PHE A 462 -32.80 3.73 -0.75
C PHE A 462 -31.39 4.20 -1.13
N ALA A 463 -30.84 3.73 -2.24
CA ALA A 463 -29.55 4.21 -2.75
C ALA A 463 -29.68 5.70 -3.15
N LYS A 464 -28.93 6.56 -2.46
CA LYS A 464 -29.02 8.02 -2.53
C LYS A 464 -27.74 8.61 -3.10
N THR A 465 -27.88 9.74 -3.78
CA THR A 465 -26.78 10.41 -4.46
C THR A 465 -26.75 11.88 -4.07
N TRP A 466 -25.65 12.55 -4.34
CA TRP A 466 -25.55 14.00 -4.12
C TRP A 466 -26.61 14.80 -4.92
N ARG A 467 -27.11 14.27 -6.05
CA ARG A 467 -28.23 14.85 -6.83
C ARG A 467 -29.62 14.46 -6.34
N LYS A 468 -29.74 13.33 -5.64
CA LYS A 468 -31.00 12.80 -5.07
C LYS A 468 -30.80 12.46 -3.59
N PRO A 469 -30.69 13.49 -2.75
CA PRO A 469 -30.35 13.30 -1.36
C PRO A 469 -31.49 12.76 -0.50
N ARG A 470 -31.14 12.27 0.70
CA ARG A 470 -32.11 11.81 1.70
C ARG A 470 -33.01 12.93 2.20
N TYR A 471 -32.43 14.11 2.38
CA TYR A 471 -33.03 15.27 3.02
C TYR A 471 -33.05 16.43 2.03
N ALA A 472 -33.81 17.48 2.34
CA ALA A 472 -33.89 18.65 1.49
C ALA A 472 -32.58 19.45 1.56
N TYR A 473 -31.67 19.20 0.63
CA TYR A 473 -30.49 20.03 0.43
C TYR A 473 -30.84 21.30 -0.35
N THR A 474 -30.13 22.39 -0.04
CA THR A 474 -30.00 23.56 -0.90
C THR A 474 -28.64 23.56 -1.61
N ASP A 475 -28.44 24.48 -2.53
CA ASP A 475 -27.19 24.67 -3.26
C ASP A 475 -26.01 25.07 -2.35
N GLU A 476 -26.32 25.64 -1.20
CA GLU A 476 -25.42 26.05 -0.13
C GLU A 476 -25.17 24.93 0.89
N SER A 477 -25.87 23.81 0.82
CA SER A 477 -25.61 22.66 1.68
C SER A 477 -24.30 21.95 1.28
N PRO A 478 -23.60 21.30 2.23
CA PRO A 478 -22.41 20.51 1.91
C PRO A 478 -22.79 19.38 0.96
N VAL A 479 -21.93 19.12 -0.03
CA VAL A 479 -22.07 17.93 -0.86
C VAL A 479 -21.77 16.68 -0.03
N ALA A 480 -22.67 15.70 -0.07
CA ALA A 480 -22.54 14.46 0.68
C ALA A 480 -22.88 13.24 -0.18
N ALA A 481 -22.70 12.03 0.38
CA ALA A 481 -22.68 10.77 -0.38
C ALA A 481 -21.56 10.76 -1.44
N ILE A 482 -20.41 11.30 -1.05
CA ILE A 482 -19.21 11.45 -1.87
C ILE A 482 -18.14 10.47 -1.38
N GLY A 483 -17.60 9.68 -2.31
CA GLY A 483 -16.46 8.81 -2.05
C GLY A 483 -15.11 9.53 -2.15
N PHE A 484 -14.05 8.89 -1.67
CA PHE A 484 -12.70 9.45 -1.76
C PHE A 484 -12.29 9.74 -3.21
N ARG A 485 -12.69 8.88 -4.16
CA ARG A 485 -12.37 9.06 -5.59
C ARG A 485 -13.11 10.24 -6.19
N ASP A 486 -14.36 10.45 -5.80
CA ASP A 486 -15.17 11.59 -6.21
C ASP A 486 -14.53 12.91 -5.77
N ALA A 487 -14.10 12.98 -4.51
CA ALA A 487 -13.44 14.16 -3.93
C ALA A 487 -12.06 14.43 -4.57
N MET A 488 -11.28 13.39 -4.85
CA MET A 488 -10.00 13.51 -5.56
C MET A 488 -10.18 13.98 -7.02
N ALA A 489 -11.21 13.48 -7.72
CA ALA A 489 -11.52 13.91 -9.08
C ALA A 489 -11.92 15.40 -9.12
N TYR A 490 -12.71 15.85 -8.14
CA TYR A 490 -13.03 17.27 -7.96
C TYR A 490 -11.76 18.12 -7.75
N CYS A 491 -10.86 17.70 -6.85
CA CYS A 491 -9.60 18.39 -6.59
C CYS A 491 -8.72 18.47 -7.84
N GLN A 492 -8.63 17.37 -8.61
CA GLN A 492 -7.86 17.34 -9.84
C GLN A 492 -8.45 18.30 -10.88
N TRP A 493 -9.76 18.27 -11.08
CA TRP A 493 -10.42 19.17 -12.02
C TRP A 493 -10.20 20.64 -11.62
N LEU A 494 -10.38 20.99 -10.34
CA LEU A 494 -10.17 22.35 -9.86
C LEU A 494 -8.72 22.80 -10.04
N SER A 495 -7.75 21.90 -9.80
CA SER A 495 -6.33 22.12 -10.07
C SER A 495 -6.03 22.40 -11.56
N GLU A 496 -6.71 21.68 -12.45
CA GLU A 496 -6.60 21.87 -13.89
C GLU A 496 -7.20 23.21 -14.33
N GLN A 497 -8.37 23.59 -13.81
CA GLN A 497 -9.04 24.85 -14.13
C GLN A 497 -8.22 26.06 -13.69
N GLU A 498 -7.67 26.02 -12.47
CA GLU A 498 -7.02 27.19 -11.87
C GLU A 498 -5.50 27.20 -12.03
N LYS A 499 -4.92 26.14 -12.60
CA LYS A 499 -3.47 25.95 -12.69
C LYS A 499 -2.77 26.08 -11.32
N ALA A 500 -3.47 25.63 -10.27
CA ALA A 500 -2.99 25.57 -8.90
C ALA A 500 -3.06 24.12 -8.39
N VAL A 501 -2.47 23.81 -7.24
CA VAL A 501 -2.54 22.46 -6.65
C VAL A 501 -3.63 22.45 -5.60
N TYR A 502 -4.78 21.88 -5.95
CA TYR A 502 -5.86 21.57 -5.03
C TYR A 502 -5.81 20.10 -4.60
N ARG A 503 -6.04 19.85 -3.32
CA ARG A 503 -6.06 18.51 -2.73
C ARG A 503 -6.95 18.48 -1.48
N LEU A 504 -7.21 17.28 -0.97
CA LEU A 504 -7.74 17.13 0.39
C LEU A 504 -6.69 17.55 1.43
N PRO A 505 -7.11 18.10 2.59
CA PRO A 505 -6.20 18.34 3.70
C PRO A 505 -5.62 17.03 4.22
N SER A 506 -4.41 17.08 4.77
CA SER A 506 -3.99 16.02 5.67
C SER A 506 -4.76 16.07 6.98
N GLU A 507 -4.77 14.96 7.71
CA GLU A 507 -5.42 14.88 9.01
C GLU A 507 -4.81 15.88 10.01
N ALA A 508 -3.50 16.09 9.95
CA ALA A 508 -2.79 17.06 10.78
C ALA A 508 -3.11 18.51 10.38
N GLU A 509 -3.15 18.80 9.07
CA GLU A 509 -3.57 20.11 8.55
C GLU A 509 -5.01 20.44 8.96
N TRP A 510 -5.91 19.45 8.90
CA TRP A 510 -7.30 19.59 9.31
C TRP A 510 -7.42 19.89 10.81
N GLU A 511 -6.75 19.12 11.68
CA GLU A 511 -6.84 19.33 13.13
C GLU A 511 -6.20 20.66 13.57
N PHE A 512 -5.05 21.03 13.00
CA PHE A 512 -4.42 22.33 13.24
C PHE A 512 -5.38 23.47 12.90
N ALA A 513 -5.97 23.39 11.70
CA ALA A 513 -6.91 24.39 11.22
C ALA A 513 -8.20 24.41 12.06
N CYS A 514 -8.69 23.25 12.51
CA CYS A 514 -9.87 23.12 13.37
C CYS A 514 -9.64 23.79 14.72
N ARG A 515 -8.51 23.50 15.36
CA ARG A 515 -8.15 23.99 16.70
C ARG A 515 -7.88 25.49 16.69
N ALA A 516 -7.28 26.01 15.62
CA ALA A 516 -6.98 27.43 15.45
C ALA A 516 -6.39 28.09 16.70
N GLY A 517 -5.44 27.39 17.35
CA GLY A 517 -4.75 27.85 18.56
C GLY A 517 -5.24 27.25 19.88
N ALA A 518 -6.40 26.58 19.90
CA ALA A 518 -6.95 25.98 21.11
C ALA A 518 -6.33 24.61 21.46
N THR A 519 -6.16 24.34 22.76
CA THR A 519 -5.74 23.03 23.31
C THR A 519 -6.90 22.27 23.96
N SER A 520 -8.07 22.90 24.11
CA SER A 520 -9.32 22.32 24.63
C SER A 520 -9.95 21.28 23.68
N GLN A 521 -11.03 20.64 24.13
CA GLN A 521 -11.78 19.62 23.38
C GLN A 521 -12.38 20.18 22.08
N TYR A 522 -12.85 21.42 22.12
CA TYR A 522 -13.30 22.20 20.97
C TYR A 522 -12.46 23.47 20.85
N PHE A 523 -12.47 24.13 19.69
CA PHE A 523 -11.74 25.39 19.52
C PHE A 523 -12.25 26.54 20.38
N PHE A 524 -13.49 26.44 20.88
CA PHE A 524 -14.16 27.44 21.72
C PHE A 524 -14.10 27.10 23.22
N GLY A 525 -13.45 26.01 23.61
CA GLY A 525 -13.32 25.56 25.00
C GLY A 525 -13.80 24.14 25.24
N ASP A 526 -14.01 23.79 26.51
CA ASP A 526 -14.45 22.45 26.95
C ASP A 526 -15.95 22.37 27.31
N ASP A 527 -16.68 23.50 27.23
CA ASP A 527 -18.13 23.57 27.47
C ASP A 527 -18.91 23.10 26.24
N ASP A 528 -19.38 21.84 26.28
CA ASP A 528 -20.16 21.19 25.21
C ASP A 528 -21.50 21.90 24.91
N SER A 529 -22.07 22.62 25.88
CA SER A 529 -23.31 23.37 25.68
C SER A 529 -23.16 24.51 24.66
N GLN A 530 -21.91 24.94 24.38
CA GLN A 530 -21.59 25.92 23.36
C GLN A 530 -21.54 25.33 21.94
N LEU A 531 -21.45 24.00 21.78
CA LEU A 531 -21.30 23.36 20.46
C LEU A 531 -22.40 23.77 19.47
N LYS A 532 -23.62 24.00 19.96
CA LYS A 532 -24.76 24.45 19.15
C LYS A 532 -24.54 25.79 18.43
N ASN A 533 -23.57 26.60 18.87
CA ASN A 533 -23.22 27.88 18.26
C ASN A 533 -22.20 27.73 17.12
N TYR A 534 -21.62 26.54 16.95
CA TYR A 534 -20.45 26.30 16.09
C TYR A 534 -20.58 25.07 15.18
N GLY A 535 -21.49 24.14 15.47
CA GLY A 535 -21.70 22.98 14.61
C GLY A 535 -23.07 22.32 14.73
N TRP A 536 -23.42 21.58 13.68
CA TRP A 536 -24.66 20.82 13.56
C TRP A 536 -24.44 19.35 13.91
N TYR A 537 -25.19 18.84 14.88
CA TYR A 537 -25.04 17.49 15.42
C TYR A 537 -26.43 16.95 15.85
N SER A 538 -26.50 15.70 16.26
CA SER A 538 -27.78 14.99 16.46
C SER A 538 -28.76 15.64 17.46
N ASP A 539 -28.30 16.52 18.35
CA ASP A 539 -29.11 17.05 19.46
C ASP A 539 -29.57 18.52 19.30
N ASN A 540 -29.17 19.26 18.24
CA ASN A 540 -29.52 20.68 18.13
C ASN A 540 -30.56 21.05 17.05
N GLU A 541 -30.57 20.46 15.84
CA GLU A 541 -31.54 20.83 14.79
C GLU A 541 -31.89 19.65 13.85
N GLY A 542 -32.23 18.50 14.43
CA GLY A 542 -32.69 17.31 13.70
C GLY A 542 -31.59 16.58 12.92
N ILE A 543 -31.90 15.38 12.44
CA ILE A 543 -30.93 14.52 11.74
C ILE A 543 -30.88 14.89 10.26
N GLN A 544 -30.44 16.10 9.96
CA GLN A 544 -30.22 16.58 8.60
C GLN A 544 -29.03 17.54 8.50
N PRO A 545 -28.38 17.60 7.34
CA PRO A 545 -27.34 18.58 7.03
C PRO A 545 -27.93 19.97 6.80
N HIS A 546 -27.12 20.99 7.05
CA HIS A 546 -27.51 22.40 6.95
C HIS A 546 -26.63 23.15 5.96
N PRO A 547 -27.13 24.27 5.36
CA PRO A 547 -26.30 25.18 4.59
C PRO A 547 -25.02 25.56 5.34
N VAL A 548 -23.89 25.53 4.64
CA VAL A 548 -22.60 25.85 5.24
C VAL A 548 -22.55 27.30 5.73
N ALA A 549 -21.71 27.57 6.74
CA ALA A 549 -21.49 28.88 7.32
C ALA A 549 -22.74 29.55 7.93
N GLN A 550 -23.67 28.77 8.48
CA GLN A 550 -24.80 29.30 9.27
C GLN A 550 -24.45 29.56 10.74
N LEU A 551 -23.42 28.90 11.26
CA LEU A 551 -22.94 29.02 12.63
C LEU A 551 -21.62 29.81 12.68
N ALA A 552 -21.14 30.13 13.88
CA ALA A 552 -19.96 30.96 14.02
C ALA A 552 -18.68 30.24 13.55
N PRO A 553 -17.72 30.93 12.90
CA PRO A 553 -16.46 30.33 12.51
C PRO A 553 -15.50 30.21 13.69
N ASN A 554 -14.45 29.40 13.50
CA ASN A 554 -13.32 29.33 14.40
C ASN A 554 -12.38 30.55 14.24
N PRO A 555 -11.36 30.72 15.11
CA PRO A 555 -10.41 31.82 15.06
C PRO A 555 -9.65 32.03 13.73
N PHE A 556 -9.51 31.01 12.88
CA PHE A 556 -8.94 31.16 11.54
C PHE A 556 -9.98 31.61 10.50
N GLY A 557 -11.27 31.61 10.81
CA GLY A 557 -12.35 31.94 9.87
C GLY A 557 -12.93 30.72 9.15
N LEU A 558 -12.74 29.51 9.69
CA LEU A 558 -13.29 28.27 9.15
C LEU A 558 -14.61 27.92 9.85
N TYR A 559 -15.61 27.55 9.07
CA TYR A 559 -16.95 27.20 9.52
C TYR A 559 -17.12 25.68 9.56
N ASP A 560 -18.10 25.25 10.36
CA ASP A 560 -18.62 23.88 10.42
C ASP A 560 -17.56 22.81 10.77
N MET A 561 -16.38 23.21 11.27
CA MET A 561 -15.33 22.27 11.68
C MET A 561 -15.82 21.21 12.70
N PRO A 562 -16.74 21.52 13.66
CA PRO A 562 -17.27 20.54 14.59
C PRO A 562 -18.73 20.15 14.28
N GLY A 563 -19.00 19.52 13.15
CA GLY A 563 -20.33 18.97 12.83
C GLY A 563 -20.70 19.11 11.35
N ASN A 564 -21.99 19.21 11.07
CA ASN A 564 -22.58 19.20 9.73
C ASN A 564 -22.27 17.89 8.98
N VAL A 565 -21.15 17.76 8.28
CA VAL A 565 -20.74 16.48 7.67
C VAL A 565 -19.33 16.10 8.08
N TYR A 566 -19.07 14.79 8.16
CA TYR A 566 -17.71 14.30 8.24
C TYR A 566 -16.94 14.72 6.99
N GLU A 567 -15.65 14.97 7.15
CA GLU A 567 -14.82 15.42 6.04
C GLU A 567 -13.67 14.48 5.74
N LEU A 568 -13.53 14.11 4.47
CA LEU A 568 -12.43 13.29 3.96
C LEU A 568 -11.08 14.00 4.08
N CYS A 569 -10.12 13.32 4.71
CA CYS A 569 -8.70 13.66 4.69
C CYS A 569 -7.95 12.73 3.73
N ARG A 570 -6.81 13.18 3.18
CA ARG A 570 -6.00 12.36 2.25
C ARG A 570 -5.34 11.14 2.90
N ASP A 571 -5.24 11.15 4.23
CA ASP A 571 -4.55 10.17 5.04
C ASP A 571 -5.28 8.83 5.01
N TYR A 572 -4.52 7.74 4.97
CA TYR A 572 -5.07 6.45 5.35
C TYR A 572 -5.33 6.43 6.86
N TYR A 573 -6.43 5.82 7.28
CA TYR A 573 -6.77 5.71 8.69
C TYR A 573 -6.08 4.49 9.31
N GLU A 574 -5.34 4.74 10.39
CA GLU A 574 -4.90 3.70 11.31
C GLU A 574 -5.12 4.16 12.74
N THR A 575 -5.77 3.31 13.52
CA THR A 575 -6.24 3.66 14.87
C THR A 575 -5.09 4.19 15.71
N GLN A 576 -3.99 3.45 15.86
CA GLN A 576 -2.89 3.83 16.77
C GLN A 576 -1.79 4.70 16.12
N TRP A 577 -2.08 5.35 14.98
CA TRP A 577 -1.07 6.10 14.22
C TRP A 577 -0.28 7.12 15.09
N TYR A 578 -0.94 7.80 16.03
CA TYR A 578 -0.33 8.84 16.85
C TYR A 578 0.84 8.35 17.70
N ARG A 579 0.91 7.05 18.03
CA ARG A 579 2.03 6.45 18.78
C ARG A 579 3.34 6.42 18.00
N ARG A 580 3.27 6.53 16.67
CA ARG A 580 4.43 6.46 15.77
C ARG A 580 4.62 7.73 14.93
N SER A 581 3.71 8.70 15.10
CA SER A 581 3.79 10.00 14.44
C SER A 581 4.95 10.81 15.00
N THR A 582 5.70 11.49 14.12
CA THR A 582 6.76 12.41 14.51
C THR A 582 6.41 13.83 14.08
N PRO A 583 7.00 14.89 14.69
CA PRO A 583 6.61 16.27 14.44
C PRO A 583 6.61 16.74 12.96
N ASP A 584 7.34 16.06 12.08
CA ASP A 584 7.43 16.41 10.66
C ASP A 584 6.58 15.50 9.75
N MET A 585 5.91 14.49 10.30
CA MET A 585 5.05 13.55 9.56
C MET A 585 3.62 14.09 9.43
N LEU A 586 3.43 15.03 8.52
CA LEU A 586 2.13 15.68 8.27
C LEU A 586 1.02 14.77 7.74
N THR A 587 1.37 13.56 7.30
CA THR A 587 0.42 12.57 6.78
C THR A 587 0.46 11.29 7.60
N GLY A 588 -0.69 10.60 7.66
CA GLY A 588 -0.90 9.26 8.15
C GLY A 588 -0.05 8.19 7.44
N PRO A 589 -0.31 6.90 7.70
CA PRO A 589 0.41 5.80 7.09
C PRO A 589 0.42 5.92 5.56
N ALA A 590 1.52 5.49 4.94
CA ALA A 590 1.72 5.61 3.49
C ALA A 590 0.75 4.74 2.67
N GLU A 591 0.20 3.69 3.28
CA GLU A 591 -0.77 2.76 2.67
C GLU A 591 -1.85 2.39 3.70
N GLY A 592 -3.06 2.07 3.22
CA GLY A 592 -4.17 1.62 4.06
C GLY A 592 -5.43 1.28 3.25
N ALA A 593 -6.41 0.68 3.91
CA ALA A 593 -7.64 0.21 3.24
C ALA A 593 -8.77 1.27 3.21
N ILE A 594 -8.70 2.25 4.10
CA ILE A 594 -9.75 3.25 4.35
C ILE A 594 -9.11 4.60 4.70
N HIS A 595 -9.78 5.70 4.37
CA HIS A 595 -9.28 7.05 4.60
C HIS A 595 -9.81 7.67 5.90
N SER A 596 -9.02 8.56 6.50
CA SER A 596 -9.42 9.28 7.70
C SER A 596 -10.52 10.29 7.40
N ILE A 597 -11.49 10.41 8.31
CA ILE A 597 -12.51 11.45 8.32
C ILE A 597 -12.54 12.19 9.65
N ARG A 598 -12.86 13.48 9.60
CA ARG A 598 -12.81 14.41 10.73
C ARG A 598 -14.10 15.23 10.86
N GLY A 599 -14.31 15.87 12.01
CA GLY A 599 -15.37 16.87 12.24
C GLY A 599 -16.66 16.37 12.90
N GLY A 600 -17.01 15.09 12.74
CA GLY A 600 -18.33 14.62 13.15
C GLY A 600 -19.40 15.02 12.12
N SER A 601 -20.66 14.73 12.39
CA SER A 601 -21.75 15.08 11.47
C SER A 601 -23.07 15.37 12.20
N TYR A 602 -24.07 15.86 11.47
CA TYR A 602 -25.45 16.03 11.93
C TYR A 602 -26.06 14.74 12.49
N PHE A 603 -25.48 13.57 12.18
CA PHE A 603 -25.94 12.27 12.67
C PHE A 603 -25.31 11.88 14.02
N GLN A 604 -24.20 12.53 14.40
CA GLN A 604 -23.38 12.11 15.54
C GLN A 604 -23.69 12.91 16.81
N LYS A 605 -23.29 12.34 17.95
CA LYS A 605 -23.32 13.03 19.26
C LYS A 605 -22.19 14.04 19.38
N ASP A 606 -22.37 15.01 20.28
CA ASP A 606 -21.44 16.06 20.68
C ASP A 606 -19.97 15.60 20.78
N PHE A 607 -19.70 14.45 21.39
CA PHE A 607 -18.33 13.96 21.61
C PHE A 607 -17.62 13.46 20.34
N HIS A 608 -18.34 13.26 19.23
CA HIS A 608 -17.76 12.99 17.91
C HIS A 608 -17.34 14.27 17.17
N CYS A 609 -17.82 15.42 17.64
CA CYS A 609 -17.54 16.74 17.05
C CYS A 609 -16.33 17.44 17.70
N ARG A 610 -15.62 16.78 18.62
CA ARG A 610 -14.40 17.31 19.24
C ARG A 610 -13.29 17.45 18.21
N SER A 611 -12.43 18.46 18.37
CA SER A 611 -11.35 18.75 17.42
C SER A 611 -10.40 17.57 17.19
N ALA A 612 -10.13 16.78 18.23
CA ALA A 612 -9.28 15.58 18.17
C ALA A 612 -9.98 14.32 17.66
N HIS A 613 -11.31 14.33 17.51
CA HIS A 613 -12.05 13.13 17.14
C HIS A 613 -11.70 12.70 15.72
N ARG A 614 -11.35 11.42 15.59
CA ARG A 614 -10.94 10.79 14.33
C ARG A 614 -11.87 9.65 14.02
N TRP A 615 -12.22 9.42 12.76
CA TRP A 615 -12.93 8.23 12.32
C TRP A 615 -12.44 7.79 10.94
N ALA A 616 -12.98 6.69 10.41
CA ALA A 616 -12.60 6.14 9.11
C ALA A 616 -13.80 6.03 8.16
N ALA A 617 -13.61 6.41 6.89
CA ALA A 617 -14.60 6.21 5.84
C ALA A 617 -14.56 4.78 5.29
N PHE A 618 -15.66 4.04 5.44
CA PHE A 618 -15.83 2.73 4.81
C PHE A 618 -16.07 2.85 3.29
N VAL A 619 -15.70 1.81 2.53
CA VAL A 619 -15.52 1.80 1.06
C VAL A 619 -16.81 1.89 0.21
N ALA A 620 -17.93 2.37 0.76
CA ALA A 620 -19.23 2.36 0.10
C ALA A 620 -19.99 3.69 0.27
N PRO A 621 -19.72 4.72 -0.56
CA PRO A 621 -20.33 6.05 -0.44
C PRO A 621 -21.86 6.05 -0.65
N HIS A 622 -22.42 5.03 -1.29
CA HIS A 622 -23.87 4.84 -1.44
C HIS A 622 -24.58 4.44 -0.14
N LEU A 623 -23.84 4.04 0.90
CA LEU A 623 -24.39 3.64 2.21
C LEU A 623 -24.39 4.78 3.24
N ILE A 624 -23.73 5.91 2.97
CA ILE A 624 -23.43 6.95 3.98
C ILE A 624 -23.73 8.35 3.42
N ASN A 625 -24.60 9.13 4.08
CA ASN A 625 -25.10 10.43 3.60
C ASN A 625 -24.57 11.64 4.38
N ASP A 626 -23.62 11.42 5.29
CA ASP A 626 -23.08 12.42 6.20
C ASP A 626 -21.56 12.57 6.06
N ILE A 627 -20.98 12.11 4.94
CA ILE A 627 -19.59 12.33 4.56
C ILE A 627 -19.54 13.25 3.33
N GLY A 628 -18.87 14.39 3.50
CA GLY A 628 -18.46 15.33 2.47
C GLY A 628 -16.95 15.57 2.51
N PHE A 629 -16.50 16.74 2.07
CA PHE A 629 -15.08 17.12 2.08
C PHE A 629 -14.89 18.63 1.95
N ARG A 630 -13.73 19.12 2.38
CA ARG A 630 -13.21 20.45 2.04
C ARG A 630 -11.88 20.33 1.29
N VAL A 631 -11.49 21.39 0.60
CA VAL A 631 -10.25 21.40 -0.21
C VAL A 631 -9.22 22.36 0.38
N VAL A 632 -7.95 22.03 0.19
CA VAL A 632 -6.83 22.95 0.37
C VAL A 632 -6.16 23.24 -0.96
N CYS A 633 -5.62 24.44 -1.09
CA CYS A 633 -4.79 24.88 -2.21
C CYS A 633 -3.39 25.22 -1.69
N GLU A 634 -2.37 24.67 -2.33
CA GLU A 634 -0.97 24.96 -1.98
C GLU A 634 -0.61 26.39 -2.39
N VAL A 635 0.00 27.14 -1.47
CA VAL A 635 0.53 28.47 -1.79
C VAL A 635 1.93 28.29 -2.32
N ALA A 636 2.15 28.62 -3.59
CA ALA A 636 3.50 28.68 -4.16
C ALA A 636 4.32 29.68 -3.33
N ALA A 637 5.31 29.19 -2.61
CA ALA A 637 6.25 30.06 -1.93
C ALA A 637 6.96 30.90 -3.00
N SER A 638 6.91 32.24 -2.87
CA SER A 638 8.00 33.07 -3.36
C SER A 638 9.29 32.40 -2.90
N ALA A 639 10.30 32.31 -3.77
CA ALA A 639 11.57 31.67 -3.49
C ALA A 639 12.40 32.46 -2.44
N THR A 640 11.82 32.86 -1.32
CA THR A 640 12.53 32.88 -0.05
C THR A 640 12.61 31.45 0.44
N GLN A 641 13.69 30.81 -0.01
CA GLN A 641 14.34 29.77 0.76
C GLN A 641 14.49 30.30 2.20
N HIS A 642 13.62 29.86 3.11
CA HIS A 642 14.16 29.37 4.36
C HIS A 642 14.85 28.06 4.02
N THR A 643 16.08 28.21 3.54
CA THR A 643 17.15 27.35 4.00
C THR A 643 16.97 27.26 5.52
N PRO A 644 16.67 26.10 6.13
CA PRO A 644 17.27 25.87 7.43
C PRO A 644 18.75 26.09 7.14
N SER A 645 19.33 27.11 7.77
CA SER A 645 20.70 27.52 7.53
C SER A 645 21.55 26.27 7.34
N ALA A 646 21.90 25.98 6.07
CA ALA A 646 23.13 25.27 5.82
C ALA A 646 24.16 26.11 6.59
N PRO A 647 24.96 25.52 7.48
CA PRO A 647 26.16 26.23 7.88
C PRO A 647 26.84 26.61 6.56
N SER A 648 27.10 27.90 6.34
CA SER A 648 27.95 28.32 5.22
C SER A 648 29.22 27.46 5.24
N PRO A 649 29.76 27.08 4.06
CA PRO A 649 30.87 26.14 4.01
C PRO A 649 31.99 26.68 4.90
N PRO A 650 32.37 26.00 6.01
CA PRO A 650 33.71 26.19 6.50
C PRO A 650 34.59 25.72 5.34
N GLY A 651 35.55 26.54 4.94
CA GLY A 651 36.47 26.18 3.88
C GLY A 651 36.91 24.71 4.02
N ALA A 652 36.76 23.95 2.94
CA ALA A 652 37.12 22.54 2.82
C ALA A 652 36.38 21.55 3.76
N VAL A 653 35.63 20.62 3.15
CA VAL A 653 35.31 19.24 3.63
C VAL A 653 35.26 19.09 5.17
N SER A 654 34.12 19.30 5.84
CA SER A 654 34.11 19.29 7.32
C SER A 654 33.62 18.00 7.98
N GLY A 655 34.00 16.85 7.43
CA GLY A 655 33.91 15.53 8.05
C GLY A 655 35.01 14.65 7.46
N PRO A 656 35.55 13.66 8.17
CA PRO A 656 36.51 12.73 7.59
C PRO A 656 35.96 12.06 6.32
N PRO A 657 36.83 11.53 5.43
CA PRO A 657 36.37 10.77 4.28
C PRO A 657 35.43 9.62 4.67
N ARG A 658 34.42 9.37 3.83
CA ARG A 658 33.57 8.19 3.94
C ARG A 658 34.41 6.93 3.75
N ALA A 659 34.01 5.85 4.41
CA ALA A 659 34.61 4.54 4.21
C ALA A 659 34.03 3.89 2.96
N ILE A 660 34.81 3.92 1.87
CA ILE A 660 34.43 3.37 0.56
C ILE A 660 34.99 1.95 0.46
N ALA A 661 34.13 0.94 0.51
CA ALA A 661 34.51 -0.46 0.38
C ALA A 661 34.97 -0.81 -1.06
N PRO A 662 35.96 -1.69 -1.24
CA PRO A 662 36.57 -2.51 -0.20
C PRO A 662 37.72 -1.84 0.58
N PHE A 663 37.88 -2.19 1.87
CA PHE A 663 38.98 -1.76 2.73
C PHE A 663 39.32 -2.82 3.79
N ASP A 664 40.54 -2.79 4.32
CA ASP A 664 41.02 -3.71 5.37
C ASP A 664 40.74 -3.20 6.80
N ALA A 665 41.09 -4.02 7.81
CA ALA A 665 40.89 -3.68 9.22
C ALA A 665 41.69 -2.46 9.71
N ALA A 666 42.86 -2.21 9.13
CA ALA A 666 43.65 -1.03 9.49
C ALA A 666 43.02 0.25 8.93
N GLN A 667 42.46 0.19 7.71
CA GLN A 667 41.68 1.27 7.11
C GLN A 667 40.35 1.50 7.85
N ALA A 668 39.65 0.43 8.23
CA ALA A 668 38.45 0.49 9.05
C ALA A 668 38.71 1.25 10.36
N THR A 669 39.75 0.85 11.10
CA THR A 669 40.19 1.52 12.33
C THR A 669 40.46 3.01 12.09
N LYS A 670 41.19 3.36 11.02
CA LYS A 670 41.45 4.77 10.67
C LYS A 670 40.17 5.56 10.39
N HIS A 671 39.18 4.97 9.70
CA HIS A 671 37.89 5.63 9.47
C HIS A 671 37.13 5.84 10.78
N GLN A 672 37.09 4.84 11.66
CA GLN A 672 36.45 4.95 12.98
C GLN A 672 37.11 6.00 13.86
N GLU A 673 38.45 6.01 13.95
CA GLU A 673 39.20 7.00 14.73
C GLU A 673 38.98 8.42 14.20
N ALA A 674 38.97 8.60 12.87
CA ALA A 674 38.74 9.90 12.28
C ALA A 674 37.32 10.41 12.55
N TRP A 675 36.30 9.55 12.38
CA TRP A 675 34.91 9.91 12.63
C TRP A 675 34.58 10.05 14.11
N ALA A 676 35.22 9.28 14.99
CA ALA A 676 35.18 9.49 16.43
C ALA A 676 35.78 10.87 16.76
N LYS A 677 36.99 11.19 16.31
CA LYS A 677 37.56 12.53 16.54
C LYS A 677 36.64 13.68 16.08
N HIS A 678 35.83 13.45 15.04
CA HIS A 678 34.86 14.41 14.54
C HIS A 678 33.58 14.53 15.41
N LEU A 679 32.93 13.40 15.72
CA LEU A 679 31.62 13.34 16.40
C LEU A 679 31.72 13.28 17.94
N GLY A 680 32.81 12.73 18.47
CA GLY A 680 33.10 12.55 19.90
C GLY A 680 34.21 11.51 20.11
N PRO A 681 35.15 11.67 21.06
CA PRO A 681 36.48 11.07 21.03
C PRO A 681 36.54 9.53 21.11
N THR A 682 35.42 8.84 21.29
CA THR A 682 35.39 7.39 21.50
C THR A 682 34.71 6.65 20.35
N VAL A 683 35.41 5.65 19.82
CA VAL A 683 34.86 4.68 18.86
C VAL A 683 33.79 3.83 19.53
N GLU A 684 34.06 3.37 20.75
CA GLU A 684 33.11 2.61 21.58
C GLU A 684 32.48 3.50 22.66
N THR A 685 31.20 3.28 22.93
CA THR A 685 30.49 3.85 24.08
C THR A 685 29.72 2.73 24.78
N THR A 686 29.44 2.89 26.07
CA THR A 686 28.59 1.97 26.82
C THR A 686 27.35 2.69 27.29
N ASP A 687 26.19 2.08 27.10
CA ASP A 687 24.91 2.65 27.52
C ASP A 687 24.53 2.28 28.96
N SER A 688 23.34 2.69 29.40
CA SER A 688 22.86 2.48 30.77
C SER A 688 22.53 1.02 31.12
N LEU A 689 22.53 0.11 30.13
CA LEU A 689 22.35 -1.33 30.32
C LEU A 689 23.68 -2.09 30.29
N GLY A 690 24.78 -1.41 30.02
CA GLY A 690 26.09 -2.02 29.81
C GLY A 690 26.31 -2.51 28.37
N MET A 691 25.45 -2.14 27.42
CA MET A 691 25.63 -2.51 26.01
C MET A 691 26.75 -1.67 25.40
N LYS A 692 27.73 -2.35 24.80
CA LYS A 692 28.79 -1.71 24.01
C LYS A 692 28.25 -1.33 22.65
N LEU A 693 28.43 -0.07 22.27
CA LEU A 693 27.98 0.51 21.01
C LEU A 693 29.22 1.03 20.24
N VAL A 694 29.43 0.50 19.04
CA VAL A 694 30.58 0.81 18.18
C VAL A 694 30.15 1.81 17.10
N LEU A 695 30.96 2.85 16.89
CA LEU A 695 30.75 3.82 15.83
C LEU A 695 31.00 3.18 14.45
N ILE A 696 29.99 3.23 13.59
CA ILE A 696 30.06 2.85 12.19
C ILE A 696 30.09 4.14 11.36
N PRO A 697 31.21 4.44 10.66
CA PRO A 697 31.33 5.60 9.80
C PRO A 697 30.32 5.59 8.65
N PRO A 698 29.98 6.77 8.06
CA PRO A 698 29.29 6.81 6.78
C PRO A 698 30.17 6.17 5.70
N GLY A 699 29.55 5.56 4.70
CA GLY A 699 30.28 4.75 3.74
C GLY A 699 29.51 4.38 2.49
N ASP A 700 30.24 3.82 1.54
CA ASP A 700 29.75 3.36 0.25
C ASP A 700 30.16 1.89 0.09
N PHE A 701 29.22 1.00 -0.24
CA PHE A 701 29.48 -0.42 -0.44
C PHE A 701 28.56 -1.05 -1.49
N LEU A 702 28.89 -2.28 -1.91
CA LEU A 702 28.03 -3.10 -2.74
C LEU A 702 27.19 -4.02 -1.86
N MET A 703 25.88 -3.80 -1.87
CA MET A 703 24.88 -4.60 -1.17
C MET A 703 24.40 -5.73 -2.08
N GLY A 704 24.23 -6.93 -1.53
CA GLY A 704 23.91 -8.15 -2.27
C GLY A 704 25.11 -8.89 -2.86
N SER A 705 24.82 -9.93 -3.65
CA SER A 705 25.81 -10.89 -4.15
C SER A 705 25.97 -10.82 -5.66
N THR A 706 27.19 -11.07 -6.15
CA THR A 706 27.41 -11.31 -7.58
C THR A 706 26.76 -12.63 -8.01
N ASP A 707 26.55 -12.81 -9.32
CA ASP A 707 26.00 -14.06 -9.85
C ASP A 707 26.91 -15.26 -9.51
N GLU A 708 28.23 -15.09 -9.50
CA GLU A 708 29.19 -16.12 -9.10
C GLU A 708 29.05 -16.48 -7.62
N GLN A 709 28.92 -15.48 -6.74
CA GLN A 709 28.72 -15.70 -5.30
C GLN A 709 27.41 -16.43 -5.03
N VAL A 710 26.33 -16.05 -5.73
CA VAL A 710 25.03 -16.75 -5.67
C VAL A 710 25.19 -18.19 -6.13
N ALA A 711 25.82 -18.43 -7.28
CA ALA A 711 26.01 -19.78 -7.81
C ALA A 711 26.82 -20.68 -6.86
N GLN A 712 27.89 -20.14 -6.24
CA GLN A 712 28.69 -20.88 -5.25
C GLN A 712 27.87 -21.21 -4.00
N ALA A 713 27.13 -20.23 -3.46
CA ALA A 713 26.33 -20.41 -2.26
C ALA A 713 25.15 -21.37 -2.49
N SER A 714 24.48 -21.27 -3.65
CA SER A 714 23.43 -22.22 -4.04
C SER A 714 23.95 -23.64 -4.17
N LYS A 715 25.16 -23.82 -4.72
CA LYS A 715 25.80 -25.14 -4.80
C LYS A 715 26.13 -25.71 -3.42
N LEU A 716 26.57 -24.86 -2.49
CA LEU A 716 26.82 -25.27 -1.10
C LEU A 716 25.52 -25.70 -0.40
N ALA A 717 24.44 -24.95 -0.59
CA ALA A 717 23.11 -25.30 -0.08
C ALA A 717 22.62 -26.65 -0.63
N GLU A 718 22.81 -26.88 -1.94
CA GLU A 718 22.49 -28.15 -2.60
C GLU A 718 23.29 -29.33 -2.03
N GLN A 719 24.59 -29.13 -1.79
CA GLN A 719 25.45 -30.16 -1.17
C GLN A 719 25.02 -30.51 0.27
N ASN A 720 24.37 -29.57 0.96
CA ASN A 720 23.82 -29.73 2.30
C ASN A 720 22.37 -30.26 2.31
N ASP A 721 21.82 -30.61 1.14
CA ASP A 721 20.41 -31.03 0.97
C ASP A 721 19.40 -29.98 1.46
N ASP A 722 19.77 -28.69 1.38
CA ASP A 722 18.94 -27.56 1.78
C ASP A 722 18.40 -26.81 0.55
N HIS A 723 17.45 -27.44 -0.12
CA HIS A 723 16.79 -26.88 -1.31
C HIS A 723 15.98 -25.60 -1.02
N PHE A 724 15.53 -25.41 0.22
CA PHE A 724 14.82 -24.19 0.62
C PHE A 724 15.79 -23.00 0.62
N THR A 725 16.93 -23.16 1.28
CA THR A 725 17.98 -22.14 1.32
C THR A 725 18.59 -21.92 -0.07
N GLN A 726 18.79 -22.97 -0.86
CA GLN A 726 19.23 -22.85 -2.26
C GLN A 726 18.31 -21.90 -3.05
N ARG A 727 16.99 -22.14 -3.01
CA ARG A 727 16.02 -21.30 -3.71
C ARG A 727 16.00 -19.87 -3.18
N ARG A 728 16.11 -19.69 -1.85
CA ARG A 728 16.16 -18.37 -1.21
C ARG A 728 17.38 -17.58 -1.70
N ILE A 729 18.57 -18.19 -1.77
CA ILE A 729 19.80 -17.55 -2.25
C ILE A 729 19.65 -17.08 -3.70
N GLU A 730 19.07 -17.92 -4.57
CA GLU A 730 18.90 -17.59 -5.99
C GLU A 730 17.97 -16.40 -6.23
N LEU A 731 16.97 -16.21 -5.37
CA LEU A 731 15.93 -15.20 -5.54
C LEU A 731 16.25 -13.87 -4.84
N THR A 732 17.01 -13.89 -3.75
CA THR A 732 16.95 -12.80 -2.77
C THR A 732 18.14 -11.88 -2.67
N GLU A 733 19.30 -12.34 -3.14
CA GLU A 733 20.57 -11.61 -2.95
C GLU A 733 20.95 -10.76 -4.17
N ARG A 734 20.09 -10.75 -5.20
CA ARG A 734 20.29 -10.05 -6.47
C ARG A 734 19.23 -8.98 -6.71
N PRO A 735 19.56 -7.94 -7.50
CA PRO A 735 20.90 -7.63 -8.03
C PRO A 735 21.82 -7.05 -6.94
N GLN A 736 23.13 -7.31 -7.07
CA GLN A 736 24.12 -6.53 -6.33
C GLN A 736 24.07 -5.08 -6.81
N HIS A 737 24.05 -4.13 -5.86
CA HIS A 737 23.89 -2.72 -6.17
C HIS A 737 24.65 -1.83 -5.18
N ARG A 738 24.97 -0.60 -5.58
CA ARG A 738 25.69 0.35 -4.74
C ARG A 738 24.75 1.00 -3.73
N VAL A 739 25.17 1.03 -2.48
CA VAL A 739 24.51 1.73 -1.38
C VAL A 739 25.47 2.71 -0.71
N THR A 740 24.97 3.91 -0.44
CA THR A 740 25.62 4.97 0.33
C THR A 740 24.89 5.14 1.66
N LEU A 741 25.58 4.90 2.78
CA LEU A 741 25.12 5.32 4.10
C LEU A 741 25.72 6.70 4.40
N ALA A 742 24.87 7.72 4.47
CA ALA A 742 25.31 9.11 4.48
C ALA A 742 25.60 9.65 5.88
N ARG A 743 25.19 8.94 6.93
CA ARG A 743 25.38 9.35 8.33
C ARG A 743 26.06 8.23 9.12
N ALA A 744 26.88 8.63 10.08
CA ALA A 744 27.43 7.71 11.04
C ALA A 744 26.32 7.27 12.00
N PHE A 745 26.43 6.06 12.51
CA PHE A 745 25.54 5.54 13.55
C PHE A 745 26.35 4.68 14.51
N ARG A 746 25.84 4.45 15.71
CA ARG A 746 26.44 3.50 16.64
C ARG A 746 25.62 2.22 16.62
N LEU A 747 26.27 1.08 16.46
CA LEU A 747 25.63 -0.24 16.44
C LEU A 747 26.08 -1.04 17.66
N GLY A 748 25.19 -1.84 18.25
CA GLY A 748 25.55 -2.83 19.26
C GLY A 748 26.74 -3.67 18.79
N ALA A 749 27.81 -3.70 19.58
CA ALA A 749 29.00 -4.51 19.29
C ALA A 749 28.67 -6.01 19.23
N MET A 750 27.62 -6.41 19.95
CA MET A 750 27.10 -7.76 20.13
C MET A 750 25.57 -7.72 19.99
N GLU A 751 24.92 -8.88 19.88
CA GLU A 751 23.46 -8.94 20.03
C GLU A 751 23.05 -8.49 21.45
N VAL A 752 21.79 -8.05 21.60
CA VAL A 752 21.23 -7.74 22.92
C VAL A 752 21.21 -9.03 23.75
N THR A 753 21.82 -8.99 24.93
CA THR A 753 21.93 -10.19 25.78
C THR A 753 20.67 -10.44 26.58
N LEU A 754 20.51 -11.69 27.03
CA LEU A 754 19.46 -12.09 27.96
C LEU A 754 19.47 -11.22 29.23
N GLY A 755 20.65 -10.89 29.75
CA GLY A 755 20.81 -10.02 30.92
C GLY A 755 20.33 -8.59 30.69
N GLN A 756 20.59 -8.02 29.51
CA GLN A 756 20.10 -6.69 29.13
C GLN A 756 18.59 -6.69 28.93
N PHE A 757 18.06 -7.72 28.26
CA PHE A 757 16.61 -7.86 28.06
C PHE A 757 15.85 -8.14 29.38
N LYS A 758 16.47 -8.83 30.34
CA LYS A 758 15.95 -8.96 31.72
C LYS A 758 15.78 -7.62 32.42
N GLN A 759 16.72 -6.69 32.23
CA GLN A 759 16.59 -5.35 32.82
C GLN A 759 15.41 -4.58 32.23
N PHE A 760 15.18 -4.70 30.92
CA PHE A 760 14.02 -4.10 30.25
C PHE A 760 12.71 -4.64 30.81
N THR A 761 12.52 -5.96 30.77
CA THR A 761 11.27 -6.60 31.22
C THR A 761 10.99 -6.33 32.70
N ALA A 762 12.02 -6.35 33.55
CA ALA A 762 11.88 -6.02 34.96
C ALA A 762 11.52 -4.54 35.21
N ALA A 763 12.11 -3.61 34.46
CA ALA A 763 11.87 -2.18 34.64
C ALA A 763 10.54 -1.71 34.04
N ALA A 764 10.16 -2.25 32.89
CA ALA A 764 8.95 -1.86 32.16
C ALA A 764 7.71 -2.70 32.53
N GLY A 765 7.89 -3.80 33.28
CA GLY A 765 6.83 -4.79 33.47
C GLY A 765 6.39 -5.45 32.15
N TYR A 766 7.28 -5.50 31.16
CA TYR A 766 6.98 -5.95 29.80
C TYR A 766 6.87 -7.48 29.76
N ARG A 767 5.87 -7.99 29.04
CA ARG A 767 5.69 -9.41 28.72
C ARG A 767 5.79 -9.60 27.21
N THR A 768 6.62 -10.54 26.78
CA THR A 768 6.83 -10.77 25.34
C THR A 768 5.62 -11.45 24.69
N GLU A 769 5.50 -11.34 23.37
CA GLU A 769 4.43 -12.01 22.62
C GLU A 769 4.45 -13.53 22.85
N ALA A 770 5.65 -14.14 22.95
CA ALA A 770 5.80 -15.55 23.29
C ALA A 770 5.27 -15.90 24.70
N GLU A 771 5.50 -15.04 25.69
CA GLU A 771 4.99 -15.24 27.06
C GLU A 771 3.48 -15.02 27.17
N VAL A 772 2.93 -14.08 26.39
CA VAL A 772 1.48 -13.87 26.28
C VAL A 772 0.84 -15.09 25.62
N LEU A 773 1.41 -15.59 24.53
CA LEU A 773 0.91 -16.79 23.84
C LEU A 773 0.99 -18.03 24.74
N LYS A 774 2.10 -18.20 25.48
CA LYS A 774 2.26 -19.30 26.46
C LYS A 774 1.17 -19.28 27.54
N ALA A 775 0.85 -18.08 28.06
CA ALA A 775 -0.18 -17.90 29.08
C ALA A 775 -1.62 -17.99 28.56
N THR A 776 -1.84 -17.90 27.25
CA THR A 776 -3.18 -17.96 26.66
C THR A 776 -3.71 -19.41 26.68
N PRO A 777 -4.95 -19.66 27.16
CA PRO A 777 -5.55 -21.00 27.15
C PRO A 777 -5.59 -21.60 25.74
N VAL A 778 -5.35 -22.90 25.61
CA VAL A 778 -5.20 -23.57 24.29
C VAL A 778 -6.36 -23.30 23.33
N GLY A 779 -7.61 -23.25 23.83
CA GLY A 779 -8.80 -22.97 23.03
C GLY A 779 -9.06 -21.50 22.69
N GLU A 780 -8.33 -20.58 23.33
CA GLU A 780 -8.44 -19.13 23.15
C GLU A 780 -7.21 -18.53 22.46
N ARG A 781 -6.18 -19.35 22.21
CA ARG A 781 -5.03 -18.95 21.42
C ARG A 781 -5.52 -18.52 20.05
N PRO A 782 -5.01 -17.40 19.51
CA PRO A 782 -5.24 -17.06 18.11
C PRO A 782 -4.94 -18.29 17.26
N GLN A 783 -5.91 -18.71 16.44
CA GLN A 783 -5.70 -19.81 15.49
C GLN A 783 -4.42 -19.50 14.70
N PRO A 784 -3.41 -20.38 14.70
CA PRO A 784 -2.11 -20.02 14.15
C PRO A 784 -2.26 -19.66 12.67
N GLN A 785 -1.65 -18.54 12.25
CA GLN A 785 -1.46 -18.22 10.83
C GLN A 785 -0.45 -19.17 10.15
N SER A 786 0.21 -20.05 10.92
CA SER A 786 1.08 -21.14 10.49
C SER A 786 1.00 -22.31 11.48
N SER A 787 0.95 -23.55 11.02
CA SER A 787 0.90 -24.78 11.85
C SER A 787 2.16 -25.04 12.70
N SER A 788 3.12 -24.11 12.77
CA SER A 788 4.43 -24.29 13.38
C SER A 788 4.64 -23.47 14.65
N VAL A 789 3.72 -23.53 15.63
CA VAL A 789 4.11 -23.17 17.01
C VAL A 789 4.95 -24.33 17.54
N TYR A 790 6.25 -24.22 17.32
CA TYR A 790 7.15 -25.23 17.80
C TYR A 790 7.22 -25.26 19.31
N ARG A 791 7.42 -26.46 19.84
CA ARG A 791 7.41 -26.73 21.27
C ARG A 791 8.82 -27.07 21.71
N THR A 792 9.17 -26.67 22.93
CA THR A 792 10.34 -27.19 23.64
C THR A 792 10.29 -28.73 23.68
N PRO A 793 11.39 -29.43 24.01
CA PRO A 793 11.34 -30.87 24.23
C PRO A 793 10.30 -31.32 25.28
N SER A 794 9.89 -30.42 26.18
CA SER A 794 8.82 -30.63 27.17
C SER A 794 7.40 -30.38 26.63
N GLY A 795 7.24 -29.93 25.38
CA GLY A 795 5.94 -29.66 24.77
C GLY A 795 5.39 -28.24 24.99
N GLU A 796 6.17 -27.32 25.57
CA GLU A 796 5.74 -25.96 25.89
C GLU A 796 6.12 -24.94 24.80
N ILE A 797 5.44 -23.79 24.79
CA ILE A 797 5.82 -22.68 23.91
C ILE A 797 7.16 -22.12 24.42
N PRO A 798 8.22 -22.09 23.58
CA PRO A 798 9.50 -21.54 23.98
C PRO A 798 9.39 -20.04 24.24
N THR A 799 10.18 -19.56 25.19
CA THR A 799 10.22 -18.14 25.58
C THR A 799 11.68 -17.70 25.69
N TRP A 800 11.89 -16.40 25.78
CA TRP A 800 13.23 -15.82 25.91
C TRP A 800 13.96 -16.24 27.20
N LEU A 801 13.22 -16.69 28.24
CA LEU A 801 13.78 -17.26 29.47
C LEU A 801 14.01 -18.78 29.40
N ASP A 802 13.24 -19.47 28.57
CA ASP A 802 13.28 -20.91 28.38
C ASP A 802 13.10 -21.23 26.89
N PRO A 803 14.18 -21.08 26.09
CA PRO A 803 14.12 -21.32 24.66
C PRO A 803 14.22 -22.83 24.30
N GLY A 804 14.28 -23.72 25.30
CA GLY A 804 14.47 -25.15 25.09
C GLY A 804 15.93 -25.63 25.03
N TYR A 805 16.89 -24.74 25.35
CA TYR A 805 18.31 -25.03 25.54
C TYR A 805 18.90 -24.14 26.65
N ALA A 806 20.09 -24.49 27.13
CA ALA A 806 20.74 -23.77 28.22
C ALA A 806 21.19 -22.38 27.76
N VAL A 807 20.76 -21.35 28.50
CA VAL A 807 21.15 -19.96 28.27
C VAL A 807 21.71 -19.33 29.55
N SER A 808 22.62 -18.38 29.38
CA SER A 808 23.18 -17.56 30.45
C SER A 808 22.78 -16.10 30.27
N VAL A 809 23.04 -15.24 31.26
CA VAL A 809 22.78 -13.80 31.12
C VAL A 809 23.60 -13.14 30.00
N ASP A 810 24.69 -13.76 29.58
CA ASP A 810 25.55 -13.29 28.49
C ASP A 810 25.19 -13.91 27.13
N SER A 811 24.26 -14.87 27.10
CA SER A 811 23.69 -15.40 25.85
C SER A 811 22.84 -14.33 25.15
N PRO A 812 22.72 -14.34 23.82
CA PRO A 812 21.79 -13.44 23.13
C PRO A 812 20.36 -13.70 23.60
N ALA A 813 19.56 -12.65 23.68
CA ALA A 813 18.13 -12.79 23.85
C ALA A 813 17.54 -13.40 22.57
N ALA A 814 16.99 -14.60 22.69
CA ALA A 814 16.32 -15.34 21.61
C ALA A 814 14.82 -15.49 21.91
N ALA A 815 14.03 -16.06 20.99
CA ALA A 815 12.57 -16.08 21.09
C ALA A 815 11.98 -14.65 21.14
N ILE A 816 12.61 -13.71 20.46
CA ILE A 816 12.21 -12.30 20.44
C ILE A 816 11.52 -12.01 19.10
N SER A 817 10.29 -11.50 19.13
CA SER A 817 9.63 -11.01 17.92
C SER A 817 10.15 -9.63 17.52
N TRP A 818 9.85 -9.20 16.30
CA TRP A 818 10.19 -7.85 15.87
C TRP A 818 9.49 -6.79 16.75
N ASN A 819 8.25 -7.06 17.17
CA ASN A 819 7.49 -6.18 18.06
C ASN A 819 8.17 -6.04 19.44
N ASP A 820 8.64 -7.16 20.00
CA ASP A 820 9.38 -7.16 21.28
C ASP A 820 10.70 -6.37 21.19
N ALA A 821 11.42 -6.52 20.07
CA ALA A 821 12.66 -5.81 19.84
C ALA A 821 12.46 -4.29 19.67
N ILE A 822 11.37 -3.87 19.01
CA ILE A 822 10.98 -2.46 18.90
C ILE A 822 10.57 -1.88 20.25
N ALA A 823 9.81 -2.63 21.05
CA ALA A 823 9.42 -2.20 22.40
C ALA A 823 10.66 -1.97 23.29
N PHE A 824 11.66 -2.86 23.22
CA PHE A 824 12.94 -2.67 23.89
C PHE A 824 13.64 -1.37 23.44
N CYS A 825 13.73 -1.13 22.13
CA CYS A 825 14.35 0.07 21.57
C CYS A 825 13.63 1.36 22.01
N GLN A 826 12.30 1.36 22.02
CA GLN A 826 11.49 2.49 22.47
C GLN A 826 11.72 2.80 23.94
N TRP A 827 11.64 1.77 24.80
CA TRP A 827 11.90 1.92 26.23
C TRP A 827 13.30 2.45 26.52
N LEU A 828 14.31 1.91 25.85
CA LEU A 828 15.69 2.39 26.03
C LEU A 828 15.85 3.83 25.54
N SER A 829 15.13 4.20 24.47
CA SER A 829 15.12 5.57 23.96
C SER A 829 14.56 6.57 24.96
N GLU A 830 13.44 6.24 25.57
CA GLU A 830 12.79 7.06 26.60
C GLU A 830 13.68 7.19 27.84
N ARG A 831 14.25 6.07 28.28
CA ARG A 831 15.11 6.00 29.46
C ARG A 831 16.38 6.86 29.31
N GLU A 832 17.01 6.82 28.14
CA GLU A 832 18.27 7.54 27.91
C GLU A 832 18.10 8.91 27.23
N ARG A 833 16.89 9.24 26.80
CA ARG A 833 16.60 10.41 25.98
C ARG A 833 17.48 10.47 24.73
N ALA A 834 17.70 9.31 24.12
CA ALA A 834 18.49 9.11 22.91
C ALA A 834 17.71 8.21 21.94
N THR A 835 17.94 8.32 20.63
CA THR A 835 17.20 7.50 19.66
C THR A 835 17.84 6.13 19.50
N TYR A 836 17.17 5.09 20.03
CA TYR A 836 17.46 3.68 19.77
C TYR A 836 16.44 3.08 18.80
N ARG A 837 16.89 2.20 17.91
CA ARG A 837 16.07 1.50 16.92
C ARG A 837 16.75 0.23 16.43
N LEU A 838 16.02 -0.60 15.68
CA LEU A 838 16.64 -1.66 14.88
C LEU A 838 17.46 -1.07 13.72
N PRO A 839 18.54 -1.75 13.26
CA PRO A 839 19.28 -1.35 12.08
C PRO A 839 18.38 -1.42 10.85
N THR A 840 18.63 -0.56 9.86
CA THR A 840 18.13 -0.87 8.52
C THR A 840 18.86 -2.09 7.96
N GLU A 841 18.25 -2.76 7.00
CA GLU A 841 18.84 -3.90 6.34
C GLU A 841 20.21 -3.55 5.71
N ALA A 842 20.33 -2.35 5.13
CA ALA A 842 21.59 -1.89 4.55
C ALA A 842 22.62 -1.48 5.60
N GLU A 843 22.21 -0.86 6.71
CA GLU A 843 23.10 -0.59 7.84
C GLU A 843 23.68 -1.88 8.41
N TRP A 844 22.83 -2.91 8.55
CA TRP A 844 23.23 -4.23 9.01
C TRP A 844 24.25 -4.86 8.06
N GLU A 845 23.99 -4.86 6.74
CA GLU A 845 24.90 -5.50 5.78
C GLU A 845 26.24 -4.77 5.65
N TYR A 846 26.21 -3.44 5.63
CA TYR A 846 27.43 -2.62 5.62
C TYR A 846 28.30 -2.90 6.84
N ALA A 847 27.66 -2.96 8.02
CA ALA A 847 28.29 -3.28 9.27
C ALA A 847 28.81 -4.71 9.27
N CYS A 848 28.04 -5.68 8.78
CA CYS A 848 28.43 -7.09 8.70
C CYS A 848 29.67 -7.27 7.84
N ARG A 849 29.69 -6.70 6.63
CA ARG A 849 30.79 -6.85 5.65
C ARG A 849 32.12 -6.33 6.16
N GLY A 850 32.14 -5.33 7.05
CA GLY A 850 33.39 -4.80 7.60
C GLY A 850 34.38 -4.31 6.53
N GLY A 851 33.89 -3.87 5.38
CA GLY A 851 34.71 -3.44 4.26
C GLY A 851 35.09 -4.52 3.24
N THR A 852 34.72 -5.79 3.42
CA THR A 852 34.97 -6.81 2.40
C THR A 852 33.84 -6.85 1.35
N ALA A 853 34.18 -7.30 0.14
CA ALA A 853 33.21 -7.63 -0.91
C ALA A 853 32.86 -9.14 -0.96
N GLY A 854 33.53 -9.94 -0.13
CA GLY A 854 33.37 -11.39 -0.08
C GLY A 854 32.09 -11.84 0.64
N PRO A 855 31.82 -13.15 0.64
CA PRO A 855 30.68 -13.74 1.35
C PRO A 855 30.75 -13.48 2.87
N TRP A 856 31.94 -13.39 3.46
CA TRP A 856 32.12 -13.08 4.88
C TRP A 856 33.01 -11.85 5.09
N SER A 857 32.96 -11.28 6.30
CA SER A 857 33.82 -10.15 6.71
C SER A 857 35.32 -10.47 6.77
N PHE A 858 35.67 -11.75 6.68
CA PHE A 858 37.04 -12.25 6.56
C PHE A 858 37.34 -12.79 5.16
N GLY A 859 36.55 -12.43 4.15
CA GLY A 859 36.75 -12.80 2.74
C GLY A 859 35.97 -14.05 2.34
N ASP A 860 36.60 -14.92 1.55
CA ASP A 860 36.08 -16.17 0.97
C ASP A 860 36.71 -17.43 1.59
N ARG A 861 37.39 -17.28 2.73
CA ARG A 861 38.08 -18.34 3.48
C ARG A 861 37.13 -19.09 4.41
N SER A 862 36.34 -20.02 3.89
CA SER A 862 35.36 -20.77 4.69
C SER A 862 35.98 -21.52 5.88
N GLU A 863 37.25 -21.90 5.81
CA GLU A 863 38.00 -22.52 6.92
C GLU A 863 38.13 -21.63 8.16
N GLU A 864 37.98 -20.31 8.01
CA GLU A 864 38.02 -19.34 9.11
C GLU A 864 36.64 -19.12 9.77
N LEU A 865 35.56 -19.65 9.19
CA LEU A 865 34.18 -19.47 9.67
C LEU A 865 34.04 -19.92 11.13
N GLY A 866 34.61 -21.08 11.48
CA GLY A 866 34.59 -21.61 12.83
C GLY A 866 35.25 -20.72 13.89
N LYS A 867 36.11 -19.76 13.50
CA LYS A 867 36.74 -18.78 14.43
C LYS A 867 35.92 -17.50 14.59
N CYS A 868 35.00 -17.22 13.66
CA CYS A 868 34.25 -15.96 13.57
C CYS A 868 32.74 -16.13 13.83
N CYS A 869 32.24 -17.37 13.89
CA CYS A 869 30.81 -17.64 13.88
C CYS A 869 30.45 -18.86 14.74
N TRP A 870 29.28 -18.80 15.40
CA TRP A 870 28.57 -19.95 15.96
C TRP A 870 27.44 -20.38 15.01
N TYR A 871 27.57 -21.55 14.39
CA TYR A 871 26.63 -22.07 13.39
C TYR A 871 26.43 -23.57 13.58
N LYS A 872 25.62 -24.21 12.72
CA LYS A 872 25.17 -25.59 12.87
C LYS A 872 26.31 -26.59 13.17
N ALA A 873 27.47 -26.42 12.56
CA ALA A 873 28.58 -27.36 12.70
C ALA A 873 29.34 -27.25 14.04
N ASN A 874 29.33 -26.08 14.70
CA ASN A 874 30.17 -25.84 15.89
C ASN A 874 29.40 -25.35 17.12
N SER A 875 28.11 -25.02 17.00
CA SER A 875 27.31 -24.45 18.08
C SER A 875 26.89 -25.47 19.14
N GLY A 876 26.95 -26.77 18.85
CA GLY A 876 26.43 -27.79 19.76
C GLY A 876 24.91 -27.69 19.97
N LYS A 877 24.19 -27.13 18.99
CA LYS A 877 22.73 -26.95 18.99
C LYS A 877 22.19 -25.98 20.05
N THR A 878 22.94 -24.92 20.33
CA THR A 878 22.54 -23.88 21.30
C THR A 878 23.18 -22.54 20.95
N THR A 879 22.58 -21.45 21.42
CA THR A 879 23.25 -20.15 21.47
C THR A 879 24.46 -20.18 22.40
N HIS A 880 25.44 -19.31 22.14
CA HIS A 880 26.62 -19.12 22.99
C HIS A 880 26.65 -17.70 23.55
N PRO A 881 27.36 -17.47 24.67
CA PRO A 881 27.62 -16.12 25.14
C PRO A 881 28.20 -15.25 24.03
N VAL A 882 27.71 -14.02 23.93
CA VAL A 882 28.11 -13.07 22.88
C VAL A 882 29.60 -12.71 22.98
N GLY A 883 30.22 -12.34 21.87
CA GLY A 883 31.60 -11.86 21.84
C GLY A 883 32.68 -12.92 22.04
N ARG A 884 32.35 -14.22 21.86
CA ARG A 884 33.29 -15.35 22.06
C ARG A 884 34.04 -15.78 20.80
N LYS A 885 33.67 -15.23 19.64
CA LYS A 885 34.35 -15.42 18.35
C LYS A 885 35.10 -14.14 17.94
N LEU A 886 35.91 -14.21 16.89
CA LEU A 886 36.63 -13.05 16.38
C LEU A 886 35.65 -12.00 15.84
N PRO A 887 35.87 -10.70 16.14
CA PRO A 887 35.06 -9.64 15.58
C PRO A 887 35.43 -9.37 14.12
N ASN A 888 34.53 -8.71 13.39
CA ASN A 888 34.82 -8.19 12.06
C ASN A 888 35.70 -6.92 12.13
N PRO A 889 36.16 -6.37 10.99
CA PRO A 889 36.99 -5.16 10.94
C PRO A 889 36.45 -3.90 11.63
N TRP A 890 35.13 -3.81 11.85
CA TRP A 890 34.53 -2.72 12.63
C TRP A 890 34.56 -2.94 14.14
N GLY A 891 34.93 -4.13 14.61
CA GLY A 891 34.84 -4.52 16.02
C GLY A 891 33.48 -5.09 16.41
N LEU A 892 32.68 -5.56 15.45
CA LEU A 892 31.39 -6.18 15.70
C LEU A 892 31.54 -7.70 15.78
N TYR A 893 30.88 -8.30 16.78
CA TYR A 893 30.88 -9.72 17.06
C TYR A 893 29.58 -10.37 16.57
N ASP A 894 29.66 -11.67 16.29
CA ASP A 894 28.53 -12.55 16.03
C ASP A 894 27.68 -12.19 14.78
N MET A 895 28.16 -11.28 13.92
CA MET A 895 27.49 -10.86 12.67
C MET A 895 27.24 -11.99 11.65
N HIS A 896 27.79 -13.19 11.89
CA HIS A 896 27.72 -14.34 10.99
C HIS A 896 27.11 -15.58 11.67
N GLY A 897 26.37 -15.48 12.78
CA GLY A 897 25.73 -16.65 13.41
C GLY A 897 25.19 -16.34 14.80
N ASN A 898 25.12 -17.36 15.67
CA ASN A 898 24.52 -17.31 17.01
C ASN A 898 23.00 -17.11 16.97
N VAL A 899 22.49 -15.91 16.66
CA VAL A 899 21.07 -15.66 16.38
C VAL A 899 20.90 -14.80 15.12
N ALA A 900 19.83 -15.06 14.36
CA ALA A 900 19.44 -14.17 13.28
C ALA A 900 18.85 -12.89 13.87
N GLU A 901 19.11 -11.76 13.21
CA GLU A 901 18.84 -10.45 13.79
C GLU A 901 17.78 -9.68 13.01
N TRP A 902 16.77 -9.20 13.74
CA TRP A 902 15.73 -8.35 13.18
C TRP A 902 16.29 -7.03 12.65
N CYS A 903 15.94 -6.71 11.41
CA CYS A 903 16.12 -5.39 10.81
C CYS A 903 14.78 -4.64 10.77
N ASN A 904 14.84 -3.32 10.63
CA ASN A 904 13.65 -2.46 10.61
C ASN A 904 12.82 -2.61 9.32
N ASP A 905 13.47 -2.99 8.22
CA ASP A 905 12.92 -3.01 6.86
C ASP A 905 11.82 -4.06 6.70
N PHE A 906 10.82 -3.74 5.89
CA PHE A 906 9.93 -4.76 5.35
C PHE A 906 10.68 -5.63 4.35
N TYR A 907 10.40 -6.92 4.33
CA TYR A 907 11.01 -7.83 3.38
C TYR A 907 10.35 -7.76 2.00
N ARG A 908 11.20 -7.88 0.98
CA ARG A 908 10.80 -8.15 -0.40
C ARG A 908 11.84 -9.08 -1.02
N GLU A 909 11.36 -10.04 -1.80
CA GLU A 909 12.16 -11.12 -2.39
C GLU A 909 13.44 -10.57 -3.05
N SER A 910 13.37 -9.69 -4.04
CA SER A 910 14.55 -9.11 -4.70
C SER A 910 14.84 -7.65 -4.27
N TYR A 911 16.12 -7.25 -4.28
CA TYR A 911 16.52 -5.86 -4.09
C TYR A 911 15.99 -4.97 -5.23
N GLN A 912 15.43 -3.81 -4.89
CA GLN A 912 15.15 -2.75 -5.88
C GLN A 912 16.30 -1.77 -5.90
N SER A 913 16.84 -1.46 -7.08
CA SER A 913 17.93 -0.50 -7.26
C SER A 913 17.51 0.98 -7.10
N ASP A 914 16.31 1.23 -6.57
CA ASP A 914 15.60 2.49 -6.70
C ASP A 914 16.04 3.55 -5.65
N ALA A 915 16.72 3.11 -4.57
CA ALA A 915 17.23 3.97 -3.50
C ALA A 915 18.69 3.65 -3.16
N ALA A 916 19.63 4.37 -3.77
CA ALA A 916 21.07 4.15 -3.54
C ALA A 916 21.61 4.81 -2.25
N ARG A 917 20.82 5.63 -1.54
CA ARG A 917 21.26 6.40 -0.37
C ARG A 917 20.34 6.18 0.82
N ASP A 918 20.91 5.74 1.95
CA ASP A 918 20.23 5.41 3.21
C ASP A 918 18.93 4.59 3.02
N PRO A 919 18.95 3.45 2.29
CA PRO A 919 17.75 2.70 1.99
C PRO A 919 17.11 2.14 3.28
N ARG A 920 15.77 2.08 3.27
CA ARG A 920 14.92 1.61 4.39
C ARG A 920 13.96 0.48 3.97
N GLY A 921 14.28 -0.17 2.84
CA GLY A 921 13.45 -1.19 2.24
C GLY A 921 12.11 -0.65 1.69
N PRO A 922 11.21 -1.55 1.28
CA PRO A 922 9.82 -1.23 0.94
C PRO A 922 9.09 -0.49 2.07
N THR A 923 8.17 0.40 1.70
CA THR A 923 7.34 1.16 2.64
C THR A 923 6.25 0.32 3.30
N ALA A 924 5.94 -0.87 2.76
CA ALA A 924 4.98 -1.84 3.29
C ALA A 924 5.40 -3.29 2.96
N GLY A 925 4.97 -4.23 3.80
CA GLY A 925 5.20 -5.66 3.64
C GLY A 925 4.53 -6.45 4.77
N THR A 926 4.43 -7.77 4.61
CA THR A 926 3.86 -8.66 5.64
C THR A 926 4.91 -9.26 6.56
N GLU A 927 6.18 -9.19 6.16
CA GLU A 927 7.32 -9.77 6.85
C GLU A 927 8.41 -8.72 7.04
N ARG A 928 9.23 -8.88 8.08
CA ARG A 928 10.40 -8.06 8.38
C ARG A 928 11.67 -8.83 8.07
N VAL A 929 12.72 -8.11 7.72
CA VAL A 929 14.00 -8.72 7.35
C VAL A 929 14.72 -9.29 8.59
N LEU A 930 15.30 -10.48 8.41
CA LEU A 930 16.24 -11.14 9.33
C LEU A 930 17.58 -11.34 8.63
N ARG A 931 18.69 -11.14 9.36
CA ARG A 931 20.06 -11.23 8.82
C ARG A 931 21.00 -12.02 9.73
N GLY A 932 22.12 -12.49 9.17
CA GLY A 932 23.26 -13.05 9.94
C GLY A 932 23.28 -14.56 10.13
N GLY A 933 22.13 -15.23 9.99
CA GLY A 933 22.01 -16.65 10.31
C GLY A 933 22.07 -16.90 11.82
N SER A 934 21.98 -18.16 12.24
CA SER A 934 21.87 -18.54 13.65
C SER A 934 22.74 -19.76 13.98
N TRP A 935 22.74 -20.17 15.25
CA TRP A 935 23.42 -21.37 15.71
C TRP A 935 23.00 -22.66 14.97
N ASN A 936 21.82 -22.68 14.34
CA ASN A 936 21.31 -23.83 13.58
C ASN A 936 21.46 -23.67 12.05
N SER A 937 21.96 -22.53 11.59
CA SER A 937 22.13 -22.24 10.17
C SER A 937 23.37 -22.92 9.59
N GLY A 938 23.29 -23.33 8.31
CA GLY A 938 24.47 -23.75 7.55
C GLY A 938 25.36 -22.56 7.17
N GLU A 939 26.54 -22.86 6.63
CA GLU A 939 27.55 -21.86 6.27
C GLU A 939 27.03 -20.87 5.22
N GLU A 940 26.20 -21.37 4.29
CA GLU A 940 25.58 -20.60 3.23
C GLU A 940 24.56 -19.56 3.75
N SER A 941 23.97 -19.78 4.93
CA SER A 941 23.03 -18.84 5.56
C SER A 941 23.73 -17.84 6.49
N CYS A 942 25.02 -18.03 6.77
CA CYS A 942 25.84 -17.18 7.63
C CYS A 942 26.61 -16.09 6.85
N ARG A 943 26.35 -15.93 5.55
CA ARG A 943 27.02 -14.95 4.69
C ARG A 943 26.48 -13.54 4.93
N SER A 944 27.28 -12.52 4.66
CA SER A 944 26.92 -11.11 4.85
C SER A 944 25.67 -10.69 4.08
N SER A 945 25.44 -11.28 2.92
CA SER A 945 24.32 -11.01 2.02
C SER A 945 23.13 -11.96 2.22
N ALA A 946 23.24 -12.97 3.09
CA ALA A 946 22.14 -13.91 3.30
C ALA A 946 20.97 -13.16 3.96
N ARG A 947 19.77 -13.34 3.38
CA ARG A 947 18.55 -12.64 3.81
C ARG A 947 17.50 -13.68 4.15
N SER A 948 16.81 -13.44 5.25
CA SER A 948 15.60 -14.15 5.64
C SER A 948 14.50 -13.15 5.97
N SER A 949 13.30 -13.66 6.22
CA SER A 949 12.17 -12.84 6.62
C SER A 949 11.18 -13.64 7.42
N GLU A 950 10.45 -12.94 8.26
CA GLU A 950 9.39 -13.54 9.06
C GLU A 950 8.37 -12.46 9.47
N SER A 951 7.15 -12.89 9.81
CA SER A 951 6.09 -12.03 10.34
C SER A 951 6.55 -11.30 11.62
N PRO A 952 6.27 -10.00 11.77
CA PRO A 952 6.77 -9.19 12.89
C PRO A 952 6.28 -9.65 14.27
N GLY A 953 5.15 -10.37 14.33
CA GLY A 953 4.59 -10.92 15.56
C GLY A 953 5.06 -12.34 15.89
N PHE A 954 6.00 -12.88 15.13
CA PHE A 954 6.48 -14.24 15.30
C PHE A 954 7.84 -14.25 16.02
N ALA A 955 8.01 -15.20 16.93
CA ALA A 955 9.22 -15.43 17.70
C ALA A 955 9.61 -16.90 17.56
N ASP A 956 10.85 -17.20 17.18
CA ASP A 956 11.37 -18.57 17.01
C ASP A 956 12.70 -18.75 17.76
N VAL A 957 12.96 -19.99 18.15
CA VAL A 957 14.16 -20.46 18.87
C VAL A 957 14.88 -21.57 18.10
N CYS A 958 14.71 -21.64 16.77
CA CYS A 958 15.23 -22.67 15.84
C CYS A 958 14.50 -24.02 15.84
N PHE A 959 13.19 -24.09 16.11
CA PHE A 959 12.49 -25.34 15.80
C PHE A 959 11.92 -25.35 14.37
N GLY A 960 11.93 -24.19 13.69
CA GLY A 960 11.77 -24.07 12.24
C GLY A 960 13.11 -23.95 11.53
N TYR A 961 13.67 -22.73 11.44
CA TYR A 961 14.84 -22.45 10.61
C TYR A 961 15.95 -21.69 11.36
N GLU A 962 15.64 -20.55 11.99
CA GLU A 962 16.62 -19.67 12.66
C GLU A 962 16.11 -19.24 14.05
N ALA A 963 17.01 -18.84 14.95
CA ALA A 963 16.68 -18.35 16.29
C ALA A 963 16.72 -16.84 16.22
N TYR A 964 15.65 -16.17 16.63
CA TYR A 964 15.49 -14.74 16.40
C TYR A 964 15.89 -13.93 17.63
N GLY A 965 16.86 -13.04 17.42
CA GLY A 965 17.30 -12.00 18.34
C GLY A 965 17.40 -10.66 17.61
N PHE A 966 18.16 -9.73 18.16
CA PHE A 966 18.36 -8.41 17.57
C PHE A 966 19.57 -7.69 18.15
N ARG A 967 20.03 -6.66 17.44
CA ARG A 967 20.94 -5.64 17.96
C ARG A 967 20.39 -4.25 17.72
N CYS A 968 20.84 -3.28 18.50
CA CYS A 968 20.33 -1.92 18.44
C CYS A 968 21.27 -0.98 17.69
N VAL A 969 20.68 -0.05 16.94
CA VAL A 969 21.32 1.19 16.50
C VAL A 969 20.96 2.31 17.47
N ARG A 970 21.97 3.07 17.90
CA ARG A 970 21.81 4.41 18.49
C ARG A 970 22.24 5.46 17.47
N GLN A 971 21.40 6.46 17.24
CA GLN A 971 21.75 7.57 16.36
C GLN A 971 22.99 8.31 16.89
N ALA A 972 23.99 8.55 16.03
CA ALA A 972 25.15 9.36 16.41
C ALA A 972 24.70 10.82 16.54
N GLU A 973 24.95 11.43 17.69
CA GLU A 973 24.64 12.83 17.92
C GLU A 973 25.53 13.71 17.04
N ASP A 974 24.92 14.60 16.25
CA ASP A 974 25.65 15.72 15.65
C ASP A 974 26.05 16.65 16.81
N ARG A 975 27.32 17.10 16.89
CA ARG A 975 27.81 17.93 18.00
C ARG A 975 26.76 18.97 18.41
N PRO A 976 26.48 19.14 19.72
CA PRO A 976 25.71 20.29 20.16
C PRO A 976 26.45 21.56 19.70
N LYS A 977 25.74 22.41 18.95
CA LYS A 977 26.20 23.76 18.63
C LYS A 977 26.09 24.65 19.84
#